data_AF-A0A924W5L4-F1
#
_entry.id   AF-A0A924W5L4-F1
#
_cell.length_a   1.000
_cell.length_b   1.000
_cell.length_c   1.000
_cell.angle_alpha   90.00
_cell.angle_beta   90.00
_cell.angle_gamma   90.00
#
_symmetry.space_group_name_H-M   'P 1'
#
loop_
_entity.id
_entity.type
_entity.pdbx_description
1 polymer ?
#
loop_
_entity_poly.entity_id
_entity_poly.type
_entity_poly.pdbx_seq_one_letter_code
_entity_poly.pdbx_strand_id
1 'polypeptide(L)'
;FAAGAVDPTGAVVSDAEASVIGASISLPRFQSKVFDIDGFEAAIRLLVRALDTAHGAHSASPRRPILIRLEGLSALLMRAGVAYDSDEGRALAAGVAALAHAAAVSQNADLAQAKAAYPEWQRAKRAEEAAVKAAREAANTLSGVLAERAQAIYRTLPGAKNAGLRVSLTLAFANDPLSARRVGAAAIGLSPCAGVARFGAREDGGFGRLLSDDARAGLASLGYDGDRIAAFGAHIEGRRSLRGAPGVSLEALAAKRLTEPALEAIEEAAADAFNLRAAVHPLVIGPAVCEEVLKLPPDVAAGKRGDLMMTLGFSEEEIAAAEAYCMGASDLRGAAGLAAGHADVFTSGGAIAPEARIAMAAAVSPYARTALEISLTVENVGQRSALLEAAREARIGLVNVTAEAPPITLTLAPIDEETDTPRAASAAATPAPDLMQEAPAHGGRHRLPERRKGYIQKATVGGHKVYLHTGEYDDGELGEIFIDLHKEGASFRSLMNNFAISISIGLQYGVPLEEYVDAFLFTRFEPAGEVRGNDTIRHATSILDYIFRELAVSYLGRADLAQMDPFDARGDGLSKRSQDAESAARLISRGFSRGASPDNLVMLRPRAVVESGREQREQPASPTRPATTGYRADPCGACGHFTVEQTGACAACGAKGEASGG
;
A
#
# COMPACT_ATOMS: atom_id res chain seq x y z
N PHE A 1 -14.65 17.58 -23.95
CA PHE A 1 -14.11 18.93 -24.20
C PHE A 1 -15.21 19.83 -24.75
N ALA A 2 -15.92 20.53 -23.86
CA ALA A 2 -16.67 21.79 -24.04
C ALA A 2 -17.72 21.91 -22.92
N ALA A 3 -17.85 23.12 -22.36
CA ALA A 3 -18.79 23.54 -21.30
C ALA A 3 -18.45 23.10 -19.86
N GLY A 4 -17.42 23.73 -19.30
CA GLY A 4 -17.14 23.76 -17.87
C GLY A 4 -16.25 24.96 -17.60
N ALA A 5 -16.83 26.16 -17.68
CA ALA A 5 -16.12 27.40 -17.42
C ALA A 5 -15.54 27.34 -16.01
N VAL A 6 -14.21 27.39 -15.94
CA VAL A 6 -13.41 27.56 -14.74
C VAL A 6 -13.85 28.85 -14.07
N ASP A 7 -14.48 28.74 -12.91
CA ASP A 7 -14.62 29.84 -11.96
C ASP A 7 -13.21 30.18 -11.44
N PRO A 8 -12.68 31.40 -11.68
CA PRO A 8 -11.34 31.80 -11.26
C PRO A 8 -11.17 31.92 -9.74
N THR A 9 -12.22 31.67 -8.94
CA THR A 9 -12.14 31.63 -7.47
C THR A 9 -12.15 30.23 -6.86
N GLY A 10 -12.39 29.18 -7.65
CA GLY A 10 -12.33 27.79 -7.19
C GLY A 10 -13.30 27.43 -6.05
N ALA A 11 -14.35 28.22 -5.82
CA ALA A 11 -15.34 27.94 -4.79
C ALA A 11 -16.44 27.02 -5.35
N VAL A 12 -16.22 25.70 -5.25
CA VAL A 12 -17.31 24.73 -5.38
C VAL A 12 -18.20 24.89 -4.15
N VAL A 13 -19.37 25.50 -4.33
CA VAL A 13 -20.43 25.51 -3.30
C VAL A 13 -21.05 24.12 -3.28
N SER A 14 -20.70 23.35 -2.26
CA SER A 14 -21.35 22.10 -1.91
C SER A 14 -22.48 22.39 -0.93
N ASP A 15 -23.72 22.04 -1.31
CA ASP A 15 -24.92 22.14 -0.47
C ASP A 15 -24.99 21.05 0.62
N ALA A 16 -23.96 20.21 0.76
CA ALA A 16 -23.84 19.29 1.89
C ALA A 16 -23.31 20.02 3.12
N GLU A 17 -23.62 19.53 4.33
CA GLU A 17 -23.12 19.99 5.63
C GLU A 17 -21.56 19.97 5.80
N ALA A 18 -20.79 19.90 4.71
CA ALA A 18 -19.36 19.61 4.65
C ALA A 18 -18.47 20.71 4.02
N SER A 19 -18.97 21.93 3.77
CA SER A 19 -18.11 23.05 3.35
C SER A 19 -17.39 23.68 4.57
N VAL A 20 -16.22 23.14 4.92
CA VAL A 20 -15.33 23.73 5.93
C VAL A 20 -14.39 24.72 5.24
N ILE A 21 -14.35 25.96 5.73
CA ILE A 21 -13.39 26.96 5.24
C ILE A 21 -12.10 26.82 6.06
N GLY A 22 -11.01 26.49 5.38
CA GLY A 22 -9.72 26.20 6.00
C GLY A 22 -8.63 27.21 5.67
N ALA A 23 -7.74 27.47 6.62
CA ALA A 23 -6.47 28.15 6.42
C ALA A 23 -5.32 27.34 7.06
N SER A 24 -4.09 27.56 6.59
CA SER A 24 -2.88 27.00 7.19
C SER A 24 -1.97 28.11 7.67
N ILE A 25 -1.26 27.86 8.76
CA ILE A 25 -0.25 28.76 9.34
C ILE A 25 1.05 27.99 9.56
N SER A 26 2.16 28.59 9.15
CA SER A 26 3.50 28.01 9.29
C SER A 26 4.07 28.38 10.66
N LEU A 27 4.15 27.41 11.58
CA LEU A 27 4.71 27.60 12.92
C LEU A 27 6.19 28.05 12.91
N PRO A 28 7.07 27.53 12.04
CA PRO A 28 8.47 27.94 11.97
C PRO A 28 8.69 29.44 11.77
N ARG A 29 7.73 30.14 11.13
CA ARG A 29 7.81 31.59 10.88
C ARG A 29 7.77 32.44 12.15
N PHE A 30 7.22 31.91 13.23
CA PHE A 30 7.16 32.58 14.53
C PHE A 30 8.39 32.27 15.39
N GLN A 31 9.28 31.38 14.95
CA GLN A 31 10.50 31.01 15.67
C GLN A 31 11.72 31.67 15.04
N SER A 32 12.23 32.67 15.75
CA SER A 32 13.55 33.25 15.54
C SER A 32 14.49 32.76 16.65
N LYS A 33 15.12 33.66 17.41
CA LYS A 33 15.81 33.33 18.66
C LYS A 33 14.83 32.98 19.78
N VAL A 34 13.68 33.65 19.78
CA VAL A 34 12.58 33.45 20.72
C VAL A 34 11.30 33.34 19.91
N PHE A 35 10.33 32.60 20.44
CA PHE A 35 9.00 32.47 19.84
C PHE A 35 8.25 33.81 19.92
N ASP A 36 7.75 34.32 18.79
CA ASP A 36 6.94 35.52 18.71
C ASP A 36 5.49 35.26 19.16
N ILE A 37 5.28 35.36 20.48
CA ILE A 37 3.98 35.09 21.13
C ILE A 37 2.90 36.05 20.64
N ASP A 38 3.20 37.35 20.60
CA ASP A 38 2.23 38.39 20.26
C ASP A 38 1.86 38.32 18.77
N GLY A 39 2.85 38.13 17.89
CA GLY A 39 2.62 37.94 16.46
C GLY A 39 1.81 36.68 16.16
N PHE A 40 2.10 35.56 16.86
CA PHE A 40 1.34 34.33 16.70
C PHE A 40 -0.11 34.48 17.19
N GLU A 41 -0.33 35.09 18.37
CA GLU A 41 -1.67 35.37 18.89
C GLU A 41 -2.46 36.24 17.90
N ALA A 42 -1.86 37.33 17.42
CA ALA A 42 -2.48 38.22 16.45
C ALA A 42 -2.85 37.51 15.14
N ALA A 43 -1.97 36.63 14.64
CA ALA A 43 -2.21 35.84 13.44
C ALA A 43 -3.39 34.89 13.60
N ILE A 44 -3.48 34.16 14.72
CA ILE A 44 -4.60 33.25 14.99
C ILE A 44 -5.92 34.03 15.09
N ARG A 45 -5.94 35.14 15.83
CA ARG A 45 -7.13 36.01 15.93
C ARG A 45 -7.54 36.58 14.57
N LEU A 46 -6.57 36.93 13.73
CA LEU A 46 -6.84 37.39 12.37
C LEU A 46 -7.45 36.27 11.51
N LEU A 47 -6.91 35.06 11.56
CA LEU A 47 -7.44 33.91 10.83
C LEU A 47 -8.89 33.59 11.21
N VAL A 48 -9.24 33.59 12.50
CA VAL A 48 -10.63 33.39 12.95
C VAL A 48 -11.56 34.45 12.35
N ARG A 49 -11.16 35.73 12.35
CA ARG A 49 -11.95 36.82 11.76
C ARG A 49 -12.09 36.69 10.24
N ALA A 50 -11.00 36.36 9.55
CA ALA A 50 -10.99 36.17 8.11
C ALA A 50 -11.88 35.00 7.69
N LEU A 51 -11.79 33.87 8.39
CA LEU A 51 -12.58 32.67 8.11
C LEU A 51 -14.08 32.86 8.46
N ASP A 52 -14.43 33.55 9.55
CA ASP A 52 -15.83 33.95 9.81
C ASP A 52 -16.37 34.86 8.69
N THR A 53 -15.54 35.75 8.16
CA THR A 53 -15.93 36.66 7.09
C THR A 53 -16.12 35.92 5.77
N ALA A 54 -15.28 34.92 5.48
CA ALA A 54 -15.37 34.09 4.28
C ALA A 54 -16.67 33.28 4.18
N HIS A 55 -17.30 32.94 5.32
CA HIS A 55 -18.64 32.34 5.35
C HIS A 55 -19.75 33.25 4.82
N GLY A 56 -19.54 34.58 4.80
CA GLY A 56 -20.53 35.54 4.31
C GLY A 56 -21.83 35.59 5.12
N ALA A 57 -22.84 36.21 4.51
CA ALA A 57 -24.16 36.46 5.11
C ALA A 57 -25.26 35.49 4.65
N HIS A 58 -25.13 34.82 3.49
CA HIS A 58 -26.24 34.11 2.84
C HIS A 58 -25.96 32.65 2.40
N SER A 59 -24.80 32.07 2.72
CA SER A 59 -24.45 30.69 2.30
C SER A 59 -23.66 29.88 3.33
N ALA A 60 -23.59 30.36 4.58
CA ALA A 60 -22.81 29.68 5.60
C ALA A 60 -23.59 28.49 6.17
N SER A 61 -22.97 27.31 6.21
CA SER A 61 -23.48 26.16 6.97
C SER A 61 -23.98 26.60 8.35
N PRO A 62 -25.07 26.01 8.90
CA PRO A 62 -25.65 26.41 10.19
C PRO A 62 -24.67 26.39 11.38
N ARG A 63 -23.55 25.65 11.27
CA ARG A 63 -22.47 25.59 12.25
C ARG A 63 -21.28 26.50 11.93
N ARG A 64 -21.24 27.10 10.73
CA ARG A 64 -20.15 27.95 10.22
C ARG A 64 -18.76 27.35 10.50
N PRO A 65 -18.48 26.11 10.06
CA PRO A 65 -17.27 25.41 10.46
C PRO A 65 -16.03 26.08 9.84
N ILE A 66 -15.00 26.29 10.68
CA ILE A 66 -13.70 26.79 10.24
C ILE A 66 -12.58 25.84 10.67
N LEU A 67 -11.53 25.76 9.87
CA LEU A 67 -10.34 24.96 10.14
C LEU A 67 -9.10 25.84 10.09
N ILE A 68 -8.28 25.81 11.14
CA ILE A 68 -6.93 26.39 11.12
C ILE A 68 -5.93 25.25 11.30
N ARG A 69 -5.11 25.01 10.28
CA ARG A 69 -4.08 23.98 10.31
C ARG A 69 -2.76 24.57 10.77
N LEU A 70 -2.17 23.94 11.78
CA LEU A 70 -0.87 24.29 12.31
C LEU A 70 0.17 23.42 11.60
N GLU A 71 1.02 24.05 10.78
CA GLU A 71 1.99 23.35 9.92
C GLU A 71 3.42 23.54 10.41
N GLY A 72 4.26 22.51 10.25
CA GLY A 72 5.69 22.60 10.50
C GLY A 72 6.09 22.53 11.98
N LEU A 73 5.40 21.74 12.80
CA LEU A 73 5.72 21.62 14.23
C LEU A 73 7.17 21.19 14.48
N SER A 74 7.63 20.15 13.80
CA SER A 74 9.00 19.65 13.95
C SER A 74 10.06 20.64 13.49
N ALA A 75 9.79 21.42 12.44
CA ALA A 75 10.65 22.51 12.00
C ALA A 75 10.70 23.65 13.04
N LEU A 76 9.58 23.96 13.70
CA LEU A 76 9.56 24.88 14.85
C LEU A 76 10.47 24.37 15.98
N LEU A 77 10.35 23.09 16.37
CA LEU A 77 11.17 22.50 17.42
C LEU A 77 12.65 22.53 17.06
N MET A 78 12.99 22.16 15.82
CA MET A 78 14.36 22.21 15.30
C MET A 78 14.94 23.63 15.36
N ARG A 79 14.19 24.66 14.93
CA ARG A 79 14.61 26.07 15.02
C ARG A 79 14.78 26.55 16.46
N ALA A 80 13.99 26.01 17.39
CA ALA A 80 14.12 26.28 18.81
C ALA A 80 15.32 25.57 19.45
N GLY A 81 15.99 24.65 18.74
CA GLY A 81 17.07 23.85 19.28
C GLY A 81 16.59 22.69 20.17
N VAL A 82 15.34 22.26 20.02
CA VAL A 82 14.70 21.26 20.88
C VAL A 82 14.44 19.98 20.10
N ALA A 83 14.82 18.83 20.68
CA ALA A 83 14.61 17.54 20.05
C ALA A 83 13.13 17.15 20.02
N TYR A 84 12.69 16.56 18.91
CA TYR A 84 11.28 16.16 18.70
C TYR A 84 10.79 15.20 19.79
N ASP A 85 11.59 14.22 20.18
CA ASP A 85 11.25 13.21 21.20
C ASP A 85 11.58 13.63 22.66
N SER A 86 11.88 14.91 22.89
CA SER A 86 12.14 15.38 24.26
C SER A 86 10.85 15.77 24.99
N ASP A 87 10.87 15.70 26.33
CA ASP A 87 9.81 16.27 27.17
C ASP A 87 9.64 17.77 26.93
N GLU A 88 10.75 18.48 26.72
CA GLU A 88 10.75 19.90 26.37
C GLU A 88 10.06 20.15 25.03
N GLY A 89 10.32 19.31 24.02
CA GLY A 89 9.69 19.38 22.70
C GLY A 89 8.18 19.18 22.78
N ARG A 90 7.73 18.19 23.57
CA ARG A 90 6.31 17.95 23.84
C ARG A 90 5.66 19.11 24.59
N ALA A 91 6.35 19.67 25.58
CA ALA A 91 5.86 20.82 26.35
C ALA A 91 5.73 22.07 25.46
N LEU A 92 6.72 22.34 24.60
CA LEU A 92 6.69 23.44 23.63
C LEU A 92 5.55 23.27 22.62
N ALA A 93 5.39 22.07 22.05
CA ALA A 93 4.30 21.74 21.13
C ALA A 93 2.92 21.94 21.78
N ALA A 94 2.74 21.44 23.01
CA ALA A 94 1.51 21.60 23.78
C ALA A 94 1.25 23.08 24.11
N GLY A 95 2.29 23.85 24.46
CA GLY A 95 2.20 25.29 24.71
C GLY A 95 1.75 26.09 23.48
N VAL A 96 2.30 25.80 22.30
CA VAL A 96 1.89 26.42 21.03
C VAL A 96 0.45 26.07 20.69
N ALA A 97 0.06 24.79 20.81
CA ALA A 97 -1.30 24.35 20.54
C ALA A 97 -2.30 24.98 21.53
N ALA A 98 -1.95 25.05 22.81
CA ALA A 98 -2.76 25.68 23.86
C ALA A 98 -2.96 27.18 23.61
N LEU A 99 -1.91 27.90 23.22
CA LEU A 99 -1.97 29.32 22.89
C LEU A 99 -2.84 29.57 21.65
N ALA A 100 -2.67 28.76 20.60
CA ALA A 100 -3.50 28.83 19.40
C ALA A 100 -4.98 28.61 19.73
N HIS A 101 -5.29 27.58 20.53
CA HIS A 101 -6.66 27.29 20.93
C HIS A 101 -7.26 28.40 21.80
N ALA A 102 -6.52 28.88 22.80
CA ALA A 102 -6.98 29.96 23.67
C ALA A 102 -7.28 31.25 22.88
N ALA A 103 -6.37 31.66 22.00
CA ALA A 103 -6.52 32.84 21.16
C ALA A 103 -7.70 32.70 20.19
N ALA A 104 -7.86 31.53 19.56
CA ALA A 104 -8.93 31.27 18.63
C ALA A 104 -10.31 31.26 19.32
N VAL A 105 -10.43 30.59 20.47
CA VAL A 105 -11.67 30.57 21.25
C VAL A 105 -12.03 31.95 21.79
N SER A 106 -11.05 32.72 22.29
CA SER A 106 -11.26 34.10 22.72
C SER A 106 -11.80 34.96 21.60
N GLN A 107 -11.15 34.96 20.43
CA GLN A 107 -11.64 35.73 19.29
C GLN A 107 -13.02 35.27 18.80
N ASN A 108 -13.30 33.97 18.89
CA ASN A 108 -14.59 33.40 18.51
C ASN A 108 -15.71 33.86 19.47
N ALA A 109 -15.44 33.90 20.77
CA ALA A 109 -16.36 34.44 21.77
C ALA A 109 -16.61 35.94 21.58
N ASP A 110 -15.57 36.73 21.31
CA ASP A 110 -15.70 38.17 21.02
C ASP A 110 -16.57 38.41 19.77
N LEU A 111 -16.40 37.60 18.73
CA LEU A 111 -17.24 37.66 17.53
C LEU A 111 -18.69 37.27 17.81
N ALA A 112 -18.92 36.29 18.70
CA ALA A 112 -20.26 35.87 19.08
C ALA A 112 -20.97 36.97 19.89
N GLN A 113 -20.24 37.68 20.74
CA GLN A 113 -20.78 38.83 21.46
C GLN A 113 -21.19 39.96 20.51
N ALA A 114 -20.41 40.19 19.44
CA ALA A 114 -20.69 41.24 18.46
C ALA A 114 -21.76 40.87 17.43
N LYS A 115 -21.82 39.60 16.97
CA LYS A 115 -22.64 39.15 15.83
C LYS A 115 -23.62 38.00 16.14
N ALA A 116 -23.77 37.63 17.41
CA ALA A 116 -24.44 36.42 17.88
C ALA A 116 -23.72 35.10 17.53
N ALA A 117 -24.03 34.05 18.30
CA ALA A 117 -23.55 32.69 18.08
C ALA A 117 -24.05 32.11 16.74
N TYR A 118 -23.45 31.00 16.27
CA TYR A 118 -23.95 30.32 15.07
C TYR A 118 -25.36 29.73 15.29
N PRO A 119 -26.18 29.59 14.22
CA PRO A 119 -27.58 29.13 14.33
C PRO A 119 -27.82 27.87 15.16
N GLU A 120 -26.97 26.84 15.03
CA GLU A 120 -27.13 25.57 15.77
C GLU A 120 -26.45 25.53 17.15
N TRP A 121 -26.05 26.68 17.70
CA TRP A 121 -25.31 26.74 18.96
C TRP A 121 -25.98 25.94 20.09
N GLN A 122 -27.31 26.00 20.23
CA GLN A 122 -28.01 25.29 21.31
C GLN A 122 -27.83 23.76 21.28
N ARG A 123 -27.64 23.18 20.09
CA ARG A 123 -27.41 21.73 19.93
C ARG A 123 -25.98 21.34 20.32
N ALA A 124 -25.01 22.18 19.98
CA ALA A 124 -23.58 21.91 20.16
C ALA A 124 -22.98 22.52 21.44
N LYS A 125 -23.71 23.43 22.12
CA LYS A 125 -23.31 24.16 23.33
C LYS A 125 -22.60 23.28 24.35
N ARG A 126 -23.23 22.16 24.73
CA ARG A 126 -22.70 21.24 25.74
C ARG A 126 -21.37 20.61 25.33
N ALA A 127 -21.21 20.27 24.05
CA ALA A 127 -20.00 19.64 23.53
C ALA A 127 -18.85 20.66 23.41
N GLU A 128 -19.14 21.84 22.88
CA GLU A 128 -18.17 22.94 22.71
C GLU A 128 -17.69 23.46 24.08
N GLU A 129 -18.58 23.67 25.04
CA GLU A 129 -18.22 24.05 26.41
C GLU A 129 -17.36 22.99 27.11
N ALA A 130 -17.69 21.72 26.92
CA ALA A 130 -16.89 20.62 27.47
C ALA A 130 -15.49 20.56 26.85
N ALA A 131 -15.37 20.81 25.54
CA ALA A 131 -14.08 20.86 24.84
C ALA A 131 -13.23 22.03 25.34
N VAL A 132 -13.78 23.24 25.44
CA VAL A 132 -13.08 24.42 25.97
C VAL A 132 -12.66 24.21 27.43
N LYS A 133 -13.53 23.58 28.24
CA LYS A 133 -13.22 23.24 29.63
C LYS A 133 -12.05 22.24 29.71
N ALA A 134 -12.09 21.17 28.93
CA ALA A 134 -11.03 20.16 28.91
C ALA A 134 -9.69 20.76 28.45
N ALA A 135 -9.69 21.59 27.41
CA ALA A 135 -8.51 22.32 26.95
C ALA A 135 -7.96 23.24 28.04
N ARG A 136 -8.82 23.98 28.75
CA ARG A 136 -8.41 24.84 29.87
C ARG A 136 -7.81 24.05 31.03
N GLU A 137 -8.39 22.91 31.38
CA GLU A 137 -7.88 22.03 32.44
C GLU A 137 -6.51 21.46 32.07
N ALA A 138 -6.34 20.99 30.82
CA ALA A 138 -5.05 20.57 30.30
C ALA A 138 -4.02 21.71 30.28
N ALA A 139 -4.42 22.93 29.93
CA ALA A 139 -3.49 24.06 29.89
C ALA A 139 -2.94 24.44 31.28
N ASN A 140 -3.69 24.16 32.35
CA ASN A 140 -3.25 24.42 33.72
C ASN A 140 -2.17 23.45 34.21
N THR A 141 -1.99 22.30 33.56
CA THR A 141 -0.92 21.35 33.90
C THR A 141 0.38 21.64 33.16
N LEU A 142 0.33 22.51 32.15
CA LEU A 142 1.50 22.93 31.38
C LEU A 142 2.28 24.05 32.10
N SER A 143 3.60 24.03 31.92
CA SER A 143 4.53 25.08 32.35
C SER A 143 5.18 25.75 31.15
N GLY A 144 5.72 26.96 31.35
CA GLY A 144 6.44 27.73 30.33
C GLY A 144 5.66 28.94 29.81
N VAL A 145 6.39 29.86 29.16
CA VAL A 145 5.89 31.20 28.80
C VAL A 145 4.65 31.14 27.89
N LEU A 146 4.63 30.21 26.93
CA LEU A 146 3.47 30.02 26.04
C LEU A 146 2.24 29.51 26.78
N ALA A 147 2.44 28.55 27.70
CA ALA A 147 1.37 28.00 28.52
C ALA A 147 0.80 29.06 29.47
N GLU A 148 1.66 29.86 30.11
CA GLU A 148 1.24 30.98 30.97
C GLU A 148 0.40 32.00 30.20
N ARG A 149 0.81 32.34 28.97
CA ARG A 149 0.02 33.22 28.10
C ARG A 149 -1.33 32.60 27.75
N ALA A 150 -1.37 31.33 27.37
CA ALA A 150 -2.61 30.62 27.07
C ALA A 150 -3.56 30.57 28.30
N GLN A 151 -3.02 30.26 29.48
CA GLN A 151 -3.77 30.25 30.74
C GLN A 151 -4.35 31.62 31.07
N ALA A 152 -3.59 32.70 30.86
CA ALA A 152 -4.09 34.07 31.05
C ALA A 152 -5.32 34.34 30.16
N ILE A 153 -5.26 33.95 28.88
CA ILE A 153 -6.39 34.09 27.95
C ILE A 153 -7.58 33.24 28.42
N TYR A 154 -7.38 31.97 28.78
CA TYR A 154 -8.46 31.10 29.28
C TYR A 154 -9.14 31.63 30.55
N ARG A 155 -8.43 32.37 31.41
CA ARG A 155 -9.01 32.99 32.61
C ARG A 155 -9.95 34.15 32.27
N THR A 156 -9.71 34.84 31.15
CA THR A 156 -10.56 35.96 30.69
C THR A 156 -11.83 35.51 29.98
N LEU A 157 -11.87 34.28 29.48
CA LEU A 157 -13.07 33.75 28.82
C LEU A 157 -14.25 33.74 29.79
N PRO A 158 -15.42 34.29 29.41
CA PRO A 158 -16.60 34.24 30.26
C PRO A 158 -16.94 32.78 30.57
N GLY A 159 -17.28 32.50 31.83
CA GLY A 159 -17.60 31.14 32.25
C GLY A 159 -18.68 30.50 31.37
N ALA A 160 -18.56 29.18 31.16
CA ALA A 160 -19.33 28.37 30.20
C ALA A 160 -20.84 28.69 30.11
N LYS A 161 -21.49 29.15 31.18
CA LYS A 161 -22.94 29.33 31.19
C LYS A 161 -23.49 30.37 30.18
N ASN A 162 -22.70 31.37 29.75
CA ASN A 162 -23.20 32.52 28.98
C ASN A 162 -22.43 32.90 27.69
N ALA A 163 -21.27 32.29 27.39
CA ALA A 163 -20.51 32.64 26.18
C ALA A 163 -20.96 31.79 24.98
N GLY A 164 -21.59 32.42 23.98
CA GLY A 164 -21.79 31.77 22.69
C GLY A 164 -20.52 31.76 21.86
N LEU A 165 -20.43 30.86 20.87
CA LEU A 165 -19.37 30.86 19.85
C LEU A 165 -19.95 31.20 18.48
N ARG A 166 -19.22 32.02 17.71
CA ARG A 166 -19.63 32.50 16.38
C ARG A 166 -19.48 31.46 15.30
N VAL A 167 -18.43 30.64 15.39
CA VAL A 167 -18.08 29.58 14.44
C VAL A 167 -17.81 28.27 15.17
N SER A 168 -18.07 27.14 14.52
CA SER A 168 -17.55 25.86 14.98
C SER A 168 -16.07 25.77 14.62
N LEU A 169 -15.21 25.91 15.63
CA LEU A 169 -13.77 26.03 15.48
C LEU A 169 -13.11 24.65 15.51
N THR A 170 -12.28 24.36 14.51
CA THR A 170 -11.35 23.23 14.54
C THR A 170 -9.92 23.73 14.33
N LEU A 171 -9.04 23.43 15.30
CA LEU A 171 -7.59 23.46 15.09
C LEU A 171 -7.13 22.05 14.73
N ALA A 172 -6.19 21.93 13.80
CA ALA A 172 -5.65 20.63 13.44
C ALA A 172 -4.15 20.65 13.09
N PHE A 173 -3.46 19.58 13.45
CA PHE A 173 -2.25 19.14 12.78
C PHE A 173 -2.67 18.11 11.74
N ALA A 174 -2.99 18.58 10.53
CA ALA A 174 -3.49 17.74 9.45
C ALA A 174 -2.35 17.22 8.57
N ASN A 175 -2.56 16.09 7.91
CA ASN A 175 -1.64 15.58 6.91
C ASN A 175 -2.04 16.08 5.51
N ASP A 176 -1.75 17.35 5.22
CA ASP A 176 -2.00 17.99 3.92
C ASP A 176 -0.70 18.56 3.32
N PRO A 177 0.03 17.76 2.51
CA PRO A 177 1.31 18.18 1.93
C PRO A 177 1.20 19.38 1.01
N LEU A 178 0.07 19.57 0.32
CA LEU A 178 -0.10 20.68 -0.62
C LEU A 178 -0.23 22.00 0.14
N SER A 179 -1.00 22.01 1.22
CA SER A 179 -1.15 23.21 2.04
C SER A 179 0.11 23.56 2.82
N ALA A 180 0.79 22.56 3.39
CA ALA A 180 2.08 22.77 4.05
C ALA A 180 3.10 23.41 3.10
N ARG A 181 3.22 22.91 1.86
CA ARG A 181 4.10 23.48 0.83
C ARG A 181 3.71 24.91 0.45
N ARG A 182 2.42 25.22 0.33
CA ARG A 182 1.94 26.57 0.00
C ARG A 182 2.31 27.61 1.06
N VAL A 183 2.35 27.23 2.33
CA VAL A 183 2.81 28.11 3.43
C VAL A 183 4.33 28.03 3.66
N GLY A 184 5.05 27.28 2.82
CA GLY A 184 6.50 27.10 2.91
C GLY A 184 6.96 26.31 4.13
N ALA A 185 6.11 25.45 4.69
CA ALA A 185 6.50 24.54 5.76
C ALA A 185 7.17 23.28 5.16
N ALA A 186 8.37 22.95 5.63
CA ALA A 186 9.10 21.76 5.20
C ALA A 186 8.52 20.47 5.80
N ALA A 187 8.00 20.54 7.02
CA ALA A 187 7.29 19.46 7.67
C ALA A 187 5.77 19.68 7.65
N ILE A 188 5.03 18.58 7.56
CA ILE A 188 3.56 18.57 7.44
C ILE A 188 2.97 18.36 8.81
N GLY A 189 2.07 19.25 9.26
CA GLY A 189 1.38 19.11 10.54
C GLY A 189 2.31 18.77 11.71
N LEU A 190 2.08 17.59 12.29
CA LEU A 190 2.83 17.02 13.42
C LEU A 190 4.03 16.17 12.98
N SER A 191 4.14 15.80 11.70
CA SER A 191 5.16 14.85 11.25
C SER A 191 6.57 15.38 11.49
N PRO A 192 7.53 14.51 11.87
CA PRO A 192 8.92 14.91 12.01
C PRO A 192 9.50 15.35 10.66
N CYS A 193 10.48 16.25 10.68
CA CYS A 193 11.20 16.66 9.47
C CYS A 193 11.87 15.45 8.82
N ALA A 194 11.80 15.33 7.49
CA ALA A 194 12.44 14.23 6.77
C ALA A 194 13.95 14.14 7.06
N GLY A 195 14.61 15.28 7.22
CA GLY A 195 16.01 15.39 7.63
C GLY A 195 16.48 16.84 7.62
N VAL A 196 17.79 17.03 7.84
CA VAL A 196 18.45 18.34 7.78
C VAL A 196 18.94 18.71 6.38
N ALA A 197 19.07 17.73 5.48
CA ALA A 197 19.46 17.94 4.10
C ALA A 197 18.21 18.14 3.21
N ARG A 198 18.26 19.13 2.32
CA ARG A 198 17.32 19.30 1.21
C ARG A 198 18.06 19.27 -0.12
N PHE A 199 17.44 18.84 -1.20
CA PHE A 199 18.01 18.96 -2.54
C PHE A 199 17.63 20.29 -3.18
N GLY A 200 18.59 20.95 -3.83
CA GLY A 200 18.36 22.22 -4.52
C GLY A 200 19.57 22.70 -5.30
N ALA A 201 19.41 23.84 -5.95
CA ALA A 201 20.51 24.54 -6.61
C ALA A 201 21.49 25.11 -5.58
N ARG A 202 22.76 24.81 -5.77
CA ARG A 202 23.89 25.27 -4.95
C ARG A 202 24.42 26.61 -5.46
N GLU A 203 25.22 27.29 -4.64
CA GLU A 203 25.82 28.58 -4.99
C GLU A 203 26.86 28.47 -6.12
N ASP A 204 27.46 27.30 -6.29
CA ASP A 204 28.39 26.97 -7.38
C ASP A 204 27.69 26.71 -8.74
N GLY A 205 26.36 26.80 -8.79
CA GLY A 205 25.56 26.53 -9.97
C GLY A 205 25.19 25.05 -10.17
N GLY A 206 25.72 24.15 -9.33
CA GLY A 206 25.39 22.73 -9.35
C GLY A 206 24.07 22.41 -8.66
N PHE A 207 23.63 21.15 -8.73
CA PHE A 207 22.47 20.64 -8.01
C PHE A 207 22.92 19.60 -6.98
N GLY A 208 22.48 19.73 -5.73
CA GLY A 208 22.90 18.80 -4.68
C GLY A 208 22.19 18.98 -3.36
N ARG A 209 22.71 18.32 -2.34
CA ARG A 209 22.27 18.50 -0.95
C ARG A 209 22.63 19.90 -0.49
N LEU A 210 21.79 20.46 0.36
CA LEU A 210 21.89 21.76 1.02
C LEU A 210 21.43 21.60 2.46
N LEU A 211 22.14 22.23 3.40
CA LEU A 211 21.67 22.31 4.77
C LEU A 211 20.38 23.15 4.82
N SER A 212 19.34 22.61 5.46
CA SER A 212 18.03 23.26 5.55
C SER A 212 18.11 24.55 6.37
N ASP A 213 17.27 25.52 6.01
CA ASP A 213 17.21 26.81 6.70
C ASP A 213 16.75 26.65 8.16
N ASP A 214 15.92 25.63 8.43
CA ASP A 214 15.47 25.28 9.78
C ASP A 214 16.62 24.68 10.62
N ALA A 215 17.47 23.85 10.03
CA ALA A 215 18.64 23.31 10.70
C ALA A 215 19.68 24.41 10.99
N ARG A 216 19.92 25.32 10.04
CA ARG A 216 20.80 26.50 10.25
C ARG A 216 20.30 27.37 11.41
N ALA A 217 19.00 27.65 11.46
CA ALA A 217 18.39 28.40 12.54
C ALA A 217 18.49 27.66 13.89
N GLY A 218 18.27 26.35 13.89
CA GLY A 218 18.45 25.51 15.08
C GLY A 218 19.87 25.54 15.63
N LEU A 219 20.87 25.41 14.75
CA LEU A 219 22.29 25.52 15.14
C LEU A 219 22.61 26.91 15.72
N ALA A 220 22.06 27.98 15.14
CA ALA A 220 22.23 29.32 15.69
C ALA A 220 21.58 29.47 17.07
N SER A 221 20.40 28.90 17.30
CA SER A 221 19.71 28.88 18.60
C SER A 221 20.48 28.10 19.66
N LEU A 222 21.17 27.02 19.26
CA LEU A 222 22.07 26.23 20.11
C LEU A 222 23.40 26.93 20.42
N GLY A 223 23.66 28.11 19.84
CA GLY A 223 24.83 28.93 20.13
C GLY A 223 26.06 28.67 19.25
N TYR A 224 25.91 27.97 18.12
CA TYR A 224 27.00 27.83 17.15
C TYR A 224 27.22 29.14 16.37
N ASP A 225 28.49 29.45 16.11
CA ASP A 225 28.90 30.61 15.31
C ASP A 225 28.71 30.37 13.80
N GLY A 226 28.79 31.45 13.02
CA GLY A 226 28.60 31.38 11.57
C GLY A 226 29.60 30.44 10.88
N ASP A 227 30.85 30.40 11.37
CA ASP A 227 31.90 29.56 10.80
C ASP A 227 31.65 28.08 11.03
N ARG A 228 31.21 27.67 12.24
CA ARG A 228 30.81 26.27 12.48
C ARG A 228 29.56 25.90 11.71
N ILE A 229 28.58 26.79 11.59
CA ILE A 229 27.37 26.55 10.79
C ILE A 229 27.75 26.35 9.32
N ALA A 230 28.69 27.14 8.79
CA ALA A 230 29.21 26.95 7.44
C ALA A 230 29.95 25.61 7.29
N ALA A 231 30.72 25.18 8.30
CA ALA A 231 31.37 23.88 8.31
C ALA A 231 30.36 22.72 8.32
N PHE A 232 29.27 22.83 9.09
CA PHE A 232 28.16 21.87 9.05
C PHE A 232 27.44 21.89 7.70
N GLY A 233 27.27 23.06 7.08
CA GLY A 233 26.79 23.21 5.71
C GLY A 233 27.64 22.41 4.73
N ALA A 234 28.96 22.61 4.75
CA ALA A 234 29.89 21.90 3.88
C ALA A 234 29.88 20.37 4.09
N HIS A 235 29.66 19.90 5.32
CA HIS A 235 29.50 18.48 5.61
C HIS A 235 28.24 17.87 4.97
N ILE A 236 27.11 18.59 4.99
CA ILE A 236 25.86 18.14 4.36
C ILE A 236 25.90 18.29 2.84
N GLU A 237 26.50 19.36 2.34
CA GLU A 237 26.54 19.68 0.92
C GLU A 237 27.51 18.78 0.14
N GLY A 238 28.56 18.31 0.82
CA GLY A 238 29.64 17.53 0.23
C GLY A 238 30.62 18.41 -0.54
N ARG A 239 31.87 17.96 -0.61
CA ARG A 239 32.97 18.71 -1.23
C ARG A 239 33.00 18.63 -2.76
N ARG A 240 32.22 17.74 -3.37
CA ARG A 240 32.16 17.55 -4.84
C ARG A 240 33.51 17.27 -5.48
N SER A 241 34.37 16.62 -4.71
CA SER A 241 35.73 16.27 -5.09
C SER A 241 36.14 15.04 -4.31
N LEU A 242 36.87 14.14 -4.96
CA LEU A 242 37.47 12.97 -4.32
C LEU A 242 38.89 13.25 -3.80
N ARG A 243 39.38 14.48 -3.92
CA ARG A 243 40.67 14.88 -3.36
C ARG A 243 40.63 14.81 -1.84
N GLY A 244 41.51 13.98 -1.28
CA GLY A 244 41.58 13.76 0.17
C GLY A 244 40.34 13.06 0.76
N ALA A 245 39.52 12.40 -0.07
CA ALA A 245 38.40 11.59 0.42
C ALA A 245 38.91 10.37 1.22
N PRO A 246 38.25 9.97 2.31
CA PRO A 246 38.58 8.74 3.01
C PRO A 246 38.20 7.51 2.16
N GLY A 247 39.07 6.50 2.08
CA GLY A 247 38.84 5.31 1.27
C GLY A 247 39.08 5.58 -0.23
N VAL A 248 38.01 5.85 -0.97
CA VAL A 248 38.05 6.09 -2.42
C VAL A 248 38.47 7.55 -2.71
N SER A 249 39.78 7.81 -2.67
CA SER A 249 40.39 9.09 -3.09
C SER A 249 40.94 9.02 -4.51
N LEU A 250 41.22 10.18 -5.12
CA LEU A 250 41.95 10.22 -6.40
C LEU A 250 43.32 9.54 -6.29
N GLU A 251 44.00 9.68 -5.16
CA GLU A 251 45.29 9.01 -4.90
C GLU A 251 45.13 7.49 -4.82
N ALA A 252 44.07 7.00 -4.17
CA ALA A 252 43.77 5.57 -4.09
C ALA A 252 43.37 4.99 -5.47
N LEU A 253 42.60 5.74 -6.25
CA LEU A 253 42.23 5.38 -7.62
C LEU A 253 43.47 5.34 -8.55
N ALA A 254 44.37 6.31 -8.43
CA ALA A 254 45.64 6.32 -9.14
C ALA A 254 46.49 5.08 -8.80
N ALA A 255 46.55 4.69 -7.52
CA ALA A 255 47.25 3.47 -7.09
C ALA A 255 46.66 2.19 -7.69
N LYS A 256 45.39 2.21 -8.10
CA LYS A 256 44.69 1.11 -8.82
C LYS A 256 44.88 1.16 -10.34
N ARG A 257 45.86 1.94 -10.83
CA ARG A 257 46.26 2.06 -12.24
C ARG A 257 45.26 2.81 -13.13
N LEU A 258 44.38 3.63 -12.55
CA LEU A 258 43.62 4.60 -13.34
C LEU A 258 44.57 5.68 -13.88
N THR A 259 44.35 6.08 -15.13
CA THR A 259 45.18 7.07 -15.82
C THR A 259 44.79 8.49 -15.43
N GLU A 260 45.70 9.47 -15.58
CA GLU A 260 45.43 10.89 -15.31
C GLU A 260 44.13 11.40 -15.97
N PRO A 261 43.88 11.14 -17.29
CA PRO A 261 42.65 11.59 -17.94
C PRO A 261 41.39 10.95 -17.35
N ALA A 262 41.47 9.71 -16.86
CA ALA A 262 40.35 9.06 -16.20
C ALA A 262 40.08 9.68 -14.82
N LEU A 263 41.12 10.06 -14.09
CA LEU A 263 40.98 10.74 -12.80
C LEU A 263 40.37 12.15 -12.96
N GLU A 264 40.78 12.89 -13.99
CA GLU A 264 40.16 14.18 -14.34
C GLU A 264 38.68 14.03 -14.71
N ALA A 265 38.34 13.03 -15.53
CA ALA A 265 36.95 12.75 -15.89
C ALA A 265 36.09 12.35 -14.68
N ILE A 266 36.64 11.57 -13.75
CA ILE A 266 35.95 11.22 -12.49
C ILE A 266 35.72 12.47 -11.64
N GLU A 267 36.72 13.35 -11.51
CA GLU A 267 36.60 14.58 -10.73
C GLU A 267 35.57 15.53 -11.35
N GLU A 268 35.53 15.65 -12.67
CA GLU A 268 34.49 16.41 -13.37
C GLU A 268 33.09 15.79 -13.16
N ALA A 269 32.98 14.47 -13.27
CA ALA A 269 31.71 13.77 -13.01
C ALA A 269 31.26 13.87 -11.55
N ALA A 270 32.20 13.92 -10.59
CA ALA A 270 31.90 14.06 -9.16
C ALA A 270 31.26 15.42 -8.80
N ALA A 271 31.45 16.44 -9.65
CA ALA A 271 30.79 17.73 -9.48
C ALA A 271 29.26 17.63 -9.61
N ASP A 272 28.78 16.83 -10.56
CA ASP A 272 27.35 16.75 -10.91
C ASP A 272 26.67 15.43 -10.51
N ALA A 273 27.44 14.42 -10.09
CA ALA A 273 26.89 13.11 -9.75
C ALA A 273 26.00 13.13 -8.48
N PHE A 274 24.98 12.26 -8.48
CA PHE A 274 24.08 12.05 -7.33
C PHE A 274 24.62 11.03 -6.32
N ASN A 275 25.45 10.09 -6.75
CA ASN A 275 26.09 9.07 -5.93
C ASN A 275 27.49 8.79 -6.46
N LEU A 276 28.34 8.19 -5.63
CA LEU A 276 29.74 7.98 -5.98
C LEU A 276 29.90 6.95 -7.11
N ARG A 277 29.01 5.96 -7.19
CA ARG A 277 29.00 4.92 -8.22
C ARG A 277 28.71 5.46 -9.62
N ALA A 278 27.99 6.56 -9.74
CA ALA A 278 27.76 7.25 -11.00
C ALA A 278 28.99 8.06 -11.44
N ALA A 279 29.74 8.63 -10.49
CA ALA A 279 30.98 9.35 -10.79
C ALA A 279 32.12 8.39 -11.18
N VAL A 280 32.27 7.28 -10.44
CA VAL A 280 33.27 6.24 -10.71
C VAL A 280 32.62 5.10 -11.51
N HIS A 281 32.28 5.41 -12.77
CA HIS A 281 31.60 4.48 -13.67
C HIS A 281 32.42 4.18 -14.93
N PRO A 282 32.34 2.97 -15.53
CA PRO A 282 33.05 2.64 -16.77
C PRO A 282 32.79 3.59 -17.94
N LEU A 283 31.58 4.17 -18.01
CA LEU A 283 31.22 5.17 -19.03
C LEU A 283 31.91 6.52 -18.84
N VAL A 284 32.31 6.87 -17.60
CA VAL A 284 33.04 8.11 -17.28
C VAL A 284 34.54 7.92 -17.54
N ILE A 285 35.07 6.76 -17.14
CA ILE A 285 36.50 6.41 -17.28
C ILE A 285 36.88 6.07 -18.72
N GLY A 286 35.93 5.55 -19.50
CA GLY A 286 36.08 5.21 -20.90
C GLY A 286 36.50 3.75 -21.15
N PRO A 287 36.08 3.16 -22.29
CA PRO A 287 36.26 1.73 -22.56
C PRO A 287 37.72 1.32 -22.73
N ALA A 288 38.57 2.19 -23.31
CA ALA A 288 39.99 1.89 -23.50
C ALA A 288 40.73 1.66 -22.17
N VAL A 289 40.42 2.46 -21.14
CA VAL A 289 41.03 2.29 -19.81
C VAL A 289 40.48 1.03 -19.13
N CYS A 290 39.18 0.76 -19.27
CA CYS A 290 38.55 -0.43 -18.71
C CYS A 290 39.08 -1.74 -19.32
N GLU A 291 39.27 -1.79 -20.64
CA GLU A 291 39.68 -3.01 -21.36
C GLU A 291 41.20 -3.18 -21.42
N GLU A 292 41.96 -2.12 -21.70
CA GLU A 292 43.41 -2.23 -21.93
C GLU A 292 44.23 -2.13 -20.65
N VAL A 293 43.83 -1.25 -19.71
CA VAL A 293 44.59 -0.98 -18.48
C VAL A 293 44.08 -1.82 -17.32
N LEU A 294 42.77 -1.81 -17.08
CA LEU A 294 42.13 -2.55 -15.98
C LEU A 294 41.83 -4.01 -16.34
N LYS A 295 41.87 -4.36 -17.65
CA LYS A 295 41.62 -5.72 -18.16
C LYS A 295 40.29 -6.30 -17.67
N LEU A 296 39.26 -5.45 -17.62
CA LEU A 296 37.93 -5.85 -17.18
C LEU A 296 37.22 -6.68 -18.26
N PRO A 297 36.37 -7.63 -17.86
CA PRO A 297 35.48 -8.33 -18.79
C PRO A 297 34.63 -7.34 -19.60
N PRO A 298 34.33 -7.62 -20.88
CA PRO A 298 33.65 -6.68 -21.78
C PRO A 298 32.23 -6.29 -21.32
N ASP A 299 31.58 -7.12 -20.52
CA ASP A 299 30.28 -6.82 -19.89
C ASP A 299 30.39 -5.82 -18.72
N VAL A 300 31.46 -5.89 -17.95
CA VAL A 300 31.77 -4.94 -16.86
C VAL A 300 32.33 -3.63 -17.43
N ALA A 301 33.21 -3.70 -18.43
CA ALA A 301 33.73 -2.53 -19.13
C ALA A 301 32.63 -1.72 -19.85
N ALA A 302 31.58 -2.39 -20.32
CA ALA A 302 30.39 -1.75 -20.90
C ALA A 302 29.42 -1.17 -19.85
N GLY A 303 29.70 -1.30 -18.54
CA GLY A 303 28.81 -0.85 -17.47
C GLY A 303 27.49 -1.62 -17.39
N LYS A 304 27.40 -2.82 -17.98
CA LYS A 304 26.17 -3.63 -18.00
C LYS A 304 26.02 -4.48 -16.75
N ARG A 305 27.12 -4.70 -16.00
CA ARG A 305 27.14 -5.60 -14.85
C ARG A 305 28.29 -5.26 -13.89
N GLY A 306 28.01 -5.41 -12.59
CA GLY A 306 29.00 -5.29 -11.52
C GLY A 306 29.28 -3.84 -11.11
N ASP A 307 29.74 -3.68 -9.88
CA ASP A 307 30.23 -2.39 -9.38
C ASP A 307 31.74 -2.29 -9.64
N LEU A 308 32.14 -1.22 -10.33
CA LEU A 308 33.53 -0.96 -10.65
C LEU A 308 34.37 -0.77 -9.39
N MET A 309 33.87 -0.05 -8.38
CA MET A 309 34.66 0.23 -7.17
C MET A 309 34.96 -1.04 -6.38
N MET A 310 33.96 -1.91 -6.21
CA MET A 310 34.19 -3.21 -5.59
C MET A 310 35.05 -4.15 -6.44
N THR A 311 34.98 -4.04 -7.77
CA THR A 311 35.90 -4.79 -8.66
C THR A 311 37.35 -4.31 -8.52
N LEU A 312 37.56 -3.02 -8.22
CA LEU A 312 38.87 -2.45 -7.90
C LEU A 312 39.34 -2.81 -6.47
N GLY A 313 38.48 -3.45 -5.67
CA GLY A 313 38.78 -3.96 -4.34
C GLY A 313 38.55 -2.97 -3.20
N PHE A 314 37.68 -1.98 -3.39
CA PHE A 314 37.18 -1.13 -2.30
C PHE A 314 36.06 -1.85 -1.55
N SER A 315 35.98 -1.66 -0.23
CA SER A 315 34.87 -2.16 0.57
C SER A 315 33.64 -1.25 0.48
N GLU A 316 32.45 -1.77 0.80
CA GLU A 316 31.24 -0.94 0.91
C GLU A 316 31.41 0.19 1.95
N GLU A 317 32.15 -0.05 3.04
CA GLU A 317 32.41 0.96 4.07
C GLU A 317 33.29 2.10 3.53
N GLU A 318 34.33 1.77 2.75
CA GLU A 318 35.19 2.77 2.10
C GLU A 318 34.42 3.59 1.06
N ILE A 319 33.54 2.95 0.29
CA ILE A 319 32.67 3.61 -0.69
C ILE A 319 31.70 4.55 0.03
N ALA A 320 31.05 4.10 1.09
CA ALA A 320 30.11 4.91 1.87
C ALA A 320 30.79 6.12 2.52
N ALA A 321 32.00 5.96 3.06
CA ALA A 321 32.79 7.05 3.65
C ALA A 321 33.20 8.09 2.59
N ALA A 322 33.67 7.64 1.42
CA ALA A 322 34.01 8.52 0.31
C ALA A 322 32.77 9.24 -0.25
N GLU A 323 31.63 8.54 -0.36
CA GLU A 323 30.38 9.11 -0.81
C GLU A 323 29.87 10.18 0.15
N ALA A 324 29.91 9.94 1.46
CA ALA A 324 29.54 10.94 2.47
C ALA A 324 30.43 12.19 2.41
N TYR A 325 31.73 12.03 2.11
CA TYR A 325 32.67 13.15 1.97
C TYR A 325 32.43 13.95 0.67
N CYS A 326 32.26 13.25 -0.46
CA CYS A 326 32.15 13.87 -1.78
C CYS A 326 30.74 14.42 -2.04
N MET A 327 29.71 13.60 -1.82
CA MET A 327 28.32 13.91 -2.13
C MET A 327 27.57 14.57 -0.96
N GLY A 328 28.12 14.48 0.25
CA GLY A 328 27.60 15.09 1.47
C GLY A 328 26.74 14.14 2.31
N ALA A 329 26.72 14.39 3.62
CA ALA A 329 25.96 13.59 4.57
C ALA A 329 24.45 13.92 4.56
N SER A 330 23.62 12.98 4.99
CA SER A 330 22.16 13.20 5.13
C SER A 330 21.77 13.73 6.50
N ASP A 331 22.67 13.58 7.47
CA ASP A 331 22.50 14.00 8.84
C ASP A 331 23.76 14.74 9.33
N LEU A 332 23.67 15.31 10.53
CA LEU A 332 24.80 15.93 11.22
C LEU A 332 25.46 14.96 12.20
N ARG A 333 25.07 13.67 12.21
CA ARG A 333 25.59 12.70 13.18
C ARG A 333 27.01 12.33 12.75
N GLY A 334 27.99 12.72 13.56
CA GLY A 334 29.40 12.57 13.22
C GLY A 334 30.04 13.81 12.57
N ALA A 335 29.28 14.91 12.41
CA ALA A 335 29.87 16.17 12.01
C ALA A 335 30.84 16.69 13.08
N ALA A 336 32.08 16.99 12.68
CA ALA A 336 33.11 17.46 13.59
C ALA A 336 32.70 18.77 14.29
N GLY A 337 32.74 18.79 15.62
CA GLY A 337 32.39 19.97 16.42
C GLY A 337 30.93 20.07 16.84
N LEU A 338 30.07 19.11 16.48
CA LEU A 338 28.71 19.01 17.03
C LEU A 338 28.77 18.39 18.43
N ALA A 339 28.20 19.08 19.43
CA ALA A 339 28.05 18.52 20.78
C ALA A 339 27.11 17.31 20.76
N ALA A 340 27.44 16.26 21.52
CA ALA A 340 26.70 15.00 21.52
C ALA A 340 25.20 15.18 21.83
N GLY A 341 24.85 16.05 22.80
CA GLY A 341 23.45 16.33 23.15
C GLY A 341 22.66 17.14 22.12
N HIS A 342 23.32 17.72 21.10
CA HIS A 342 22.66 18.50 20.05
C HIS A 342 22.28 17.64 18.84
N ALA A 343 22.80 16.42 18.73
CA ALA A 343 22.51 15.52 17.60
C ALA A 343 21.03 15.14 17.54
N ASP A 344 20.39 14.97 18.70
CA ASP A 344 18.99 14.54 18.80
C ASP A 344 18.01 15.56 18.20
N VAL A 345 18.36 16.85 18.22
CA VAL A 345 17.60 17.95 17.61
C VAL A 345 17.46 17.78 16.10
N PHE A 346 18.48 17.21 15.47
CA PHE A 346 18.59 17.09 14.01
C PHE A 346 18.28 15.68 13.51
N THR A 347 17.66 14.84 14.34
CA THR A 347 17.27 13.48 13.98
C THR A 347 16.28 13.49 12.82
N SER A 348 16.53 12.63 11.83
CA SER A 348 15.65 12.45 10.68
C SER A 348 14.34 11.77 11.08
N GLY A 349 13.26 12.09 10.37
CA GLY A 349 11.94 11.58 10.70
C GLY A 349 11.82 10.06 10.67
N GLY A 350 12.56 9.39 9.79
CA GLY A 350 12.61 7.92 9.74
C GLY A 350 13.23 7.28 10.99
N ALA A 351 14.12 7.99 11.69
CA ALA A 351 14.74 7.52 12.92
C ALA A 351 13.94 7.85 14.19
N ILE A 352 12.84 8.61 14.08
CA ILE A 352 11.96 8.90 15.22
C ILE A 352 10.99 7.74 15.42
N ALA A 353 11.07 7.10 16.60
CA ALA A 353 10.25 5.97 16.98
C ALA A 353 8.73 6.28 16.89
N PRO A 354 7.88 5.31 16.50
CA PRO A 354 6.43 5.49 16.47
C PRO A 354 5.83 5.97 17.80
N GLU A 355 6.36 5.48 18.94
CA GLU A 355 5.94 5.83 20.29
C GLU A 355 6.17 7.32 20.58
N ALA A 356 7.30 7.87 20.14
CA ALA A 356 7.62 9.29 20.26
C ALA A 356 6.58 10.15 19.51
N ARG A 357 6.16 9.69 18.32
CA ARG A 357 5.12 10.37 17.52
C ARG A 357 3.76 10.31 18.21
N ILE A 358 3.41 9.16 18.81
CA ILE A 358 2.17 9.00 19.60
C ILE A 358 2.20 9.93 20.81
N ALA A 359 3.32 9.99 21.55
CA ALA A 359 3.48 10.86 22.71
C ALA A 359 3.36 12.36 22.33
N MET A 360 3.94 12.75 21.20
CA MET A 360 3.80 14.11 20.67
C MET A 360 2.34 14.43 20.30
N ALA A 361 1.66 13.52 19.61
CA ALA A 361 0.25 13.68 19.26
C ALA A 361 -0.65 13.75 20.52
N ALA A 362 -0.35 12.95 21.54
CA ALA A 362 -1.05 12.96 22.82
C ALA A 362 -0.89 14.31 23.54
N ALA A 363 0.30 14.91 23.49
CA ALA A 363 0.58 16.19 24.15
C ALA A 363 -0.27 17.35 23.58
N VAL A 364 -0.60 17.31 22.28
CA VAL A 364 -1.35 18.39 21.61
C VAL A 364 -2.85 18.08 21.42
N SER A 365 -3.26 16.82 21.59
CA SER A 365 -4.65 16.38 21.36
C SER A 365 -5.74 17.10 22.19
N PRO A 366 -5.46 17.67 23.39
CA PRO A 366 -6.46 18.46 24.11
C PRO A 366 -6.84 19.77 23.41
N TYR A 367 -5.99 20.27 22.51
CA TYR A 367 -6.13 21.60 21.90
C TYR A 367 -6.40 21.57 20.39
N ALA A 368 -5.96 20.51 19.71
CA ALA A 368 -6.07 20.37 18.27
C ALA A 368 -6.32 18.92 17.87
N ARG A 369 -7.01 18.72 16.74
CA ARG A 369 -7.14 17.40 16.10
C ARG A 369 -5.81 17.00 15.49
N THR A 370 -5.44 15.74 15.64
CA THR A 370 -4.17 15.21 15.13
C THR A 370 -4.41 14.14 14.08
N ALA A 371 -3.69 14.24 12.97
CA ALA A 371 -3.50 13.17 12.01
C ALA A 371 -2.10 12.58 12.25
N LEU A 372 -2.05 11.41 12.90
CA LEU A 372 -0.80 10.73 13.20
C LEU A 372 -0.41 9.81 12.04
N GLU A 373 0.85 9.84 11.64
CA GLU A 373 1.43 8.91 10.68
C GLU A 373 2.36 7.91 11.39
N ILE A 374 2.01 6.63 11.30
CA ILE A 374 2.80 5.51 11.81
C ILE A 374 3.36 4.75 10.61
N SER A 375 4.68 4.74 10.50
CA SER A 375 5.41 3.97 9.48
C SER A 375 5.86 2.64 10.08
N LEU A 376 5.37 1.54 9.53
CA LEU A 376 5.74 0.18 9.90
C LEU A 376 6.92 -0.28 9.05
N THR A 377 8.00 -0.66 9.70
CA THR A 377 9.21 -1.24 9.12
C THR A 377 9.28 -2.73 9.44
N VAL A 378 10.24 -3.45 8.84
CA VAL A 378 10.47 -4.88 9.15
C VAL A 378 10.70 -5.12 10.64
N GLU A 379 11.29 -4.15 11.34
CA GLU A 379 11.66 -4.24 12.76
C GLU A 379 10.47 -4.07 13.71
N ASN A 380 9.49 -3.23 13.35
CA ASN A 380 8.40 -2.84 14.25
C ASN A 380 7.01 -3.33 13.78
N VAL A 381 6.92 -4.03 12.65
CA VAL A 381 5.64 -4.55 12.13
C VAL A 381 4.89 -5.42 13.15
N GLY A 382 5.62 -6.19 13.98
CA GLY A 382 5.04 -7.00 15.04
C GLY A 382 4.39 -6.20 16.18
N GLN A 383 4.72 -4.91 16.31
CA GLN A 383 4.18 -4.01 17.33
C GLN A 383 2.94 -3.24 16.85
N ARG A 384 2.47 -3.45 15.61
CA ARG A 384 1.34 -2.71 15.01
C ARG A 384 0.13 -2.62 15.94
N SER A 385 -0.32 -3.72 16.52
CA SER A 385 -1.51 -3.73 17.40
C SER A 385 -1.28 -2.90 18.66
N ALA A 386 -0.10 -2.99 19.27
CA ALA A 386 0.25 -2.20 20.45
C ALA A 386 0.30 -0.70 20.13
N LEU A 387 0.86 -0.32 18.98
CA LEU A 387 0.91 1.08 18.53
C LEU A 387 -0.48 1.67 18.27
N LEU A 388 -1.38 0.89 17.68
CA LEU A 388 -2.77 1.32 17.45
C LEU A 388 -3.54 1.47 18.76
N GLU A 389 -3.36 0.56 19.71
CA GLU A 389 -3.95 0.69 21.05
C GLU A 389 -3.41 1.91 21.79
N ALA A 390 -2.09 2.14 21.77
CA ALA A 390 -1.49 3.32 22.36
C ALA A 390 -2.03 4.63 21.74
N ALA A 391 -2.20 4.67 20.41
CA ALA A 391 -2.81 5.80 19.73
C ALA A 391 -4.28 6.03 20.13
N ARG A 392 -5.05 4.94 20.33
CA ARG A 392 -6.43 4.98 20.81
C ARG A 392 -6.52 5.49 22.25
N GLU A 393 -5.65 5.02 23.13
CA GLU A 393 -5.55 5.49 24.52
C GLU A 393 -5.19 6.97 24.60
N ALA A 394 -4.29 7.43 23.72
CA ALA A 394 -3.95 8.84 23.53
C ALA A 394 -5.08 9.69 22.91
N ARG A 395 -6.25 9.08 22.60
CA ARG A 395 -7.42 9.71 21.97
C ARG A 395 -7.11 10.39 20.64
N ILE A 396 -6.18 9.83 19.87
CA ILE A 396 -5.83 10.33 18.55
C ILE A 396 -6.97 10.00 17.58
N GLY A 397 -7.46 11.01 16.86
CA GLY A 397 -8.66 10.90 16.04
C GLY A 397 -8.44 10.24 14.68
N LEU A 398 -7.25 10.41 14.09
CA LEU A 398 -6.91 9.87 12.78
C LEU A 398 -5.49 9.29 12.82
N VAL A 399 -5.36 8.01 12.50
CA VAL A 399 -4.09 7.31 12.38
C VAL A 399 -3.96 6.78 10.96
N ASN A 400 -2.93 7.23 10.25
CA ASN A 400 -2.53 6.70 8.96
C ASN A 400 -1.38 5.72 9.17
N VAL A 401 -1.56 4.47 8.74
CA VAL A 401 -0.52 3.44 8.85
C VAL A 401 0.06 3.22 7.46
N THR A 402 1.35 3.47 7.32
CA THR A 402 2.12 3.21 6.10
C THR A 402 3.05 2.03 6.35
N ALA A 403 3.21 1.14 5.37
CA ALA A 403 4.24 0.10 5.42
C ALA A 403 5.41 0.58 4.57
N GLU A 404 6.59 0.72 5.18
CA GLU A 404 7.80 1.06 4.46
C GLU A 404 8.36 -0.21 3.84
N ALA A 405 8.32 -0.26 2.51
CA ALA A 405 8.94 -1.36 1.79
C ALA A 405 10.46 -1.31 2.06
N PRO A 406 11.11 -2.43 2.39
CA PRO A 406 12.56 -2.45 2.44
C PRO A 406 13.09 -1.93 1.10
N PRO A 407 14.20 -1.16 1.09
CA PRO A 407 14.82 -0.78 -0.17
C PRO A 407 15.00 -2.05 -0.99
N ILE A 408 14.65 -2.01 -2.27
CA ILE A 408 14.91 -3.11 -3.20
C ILE A 408 16.42 -3.13 -3.43
N THR A 409 17.16 -3.52 -2.41
CA THR A 409 18.52 -3.97 -2.53
C THR A 409 18.37 -5.46 -2.79
N LEU A 410 18.76 -5.91 -3.99
CA LEU A 410 18.91 -7.34 -4.31
C LEU A 410 20.06 -7.96 -3.51
N THR A 411 20.21 -7.63 -2.24
CA THR A 411 20.95 -8.42 -1.27
C THR A 411 20.03 -9.56 -0.89
N LEU A 412 20.18 -10.68 -1.59
CA LEU A 412 19.82 -11.97 -1.05
C LEU A 412 20.49 -12.02 0.32
N ALA A 413 19.69 -12.06 1.40
CA ALA A 413 20.24 -12.49 2.68
C ALA A 413 20.95 -13.82 2.41
N PRO A 414 22.16 -14.05 2.96
CA PRO A 414 22.69 -15.39 2.98
C PRO A 414 21.57 -16.27 3.53
N ILE A 415 21.15 -17.22 2.72
CA ILE A 415 20.23 -18.25 3.18
C ILE A 415 21.07 -18.98 4.22
N ASP A 416 20.88 -18.66 5.49
CA ASP A 416 21.41 -19.48 6.55
C ASP A 416 20.86 -20.87 6.25
N GLU A 417 21.73 -21.79 5.87
CA GLU A 417 21.38 -23.21 5.84
C GLU A 417 20.97 -23.51 7.28
N GLU A 418 19.65 -23.53 7.53
CA GLU A 418 19.08 -23.94 8.80
C GLU A 418 19.58 -25.35 9.09
N THR A 419 20.68 -25.41 9.84
CA THR A 419 21.14 -26.62 10.48
C THR A 419 20.16 -26.87 11.59
N ASP A 420 19.31 -27.86 11.35
CA ASP A 420 18.28 -28.40 12.21
C ASP A 420 18.82 -28.61 13.64
N THR A 421 18.73 -27.57 14.45
CA THR A 421 19.05 -27.61 15.87
C THR A 421 17.71 -27.54 16.60
N PRO A 422 17.35 -28.58 17.38
CA PRO A 422 16.06 -28.62 18.05
C PRO A 422 15.97 -27.49 19.06
N ARG A 423 15.12 -26.50 18.75
CA ARG A 423 14.85 -25.34 19.60
C ARG A 423 14.19 -25.82 20.90
N ALA A 424 14.92 -25.71 22.00
CA ALA A 424 14.39 -25.95 23.34
C ALA A 424 13.21 -25.02 23.61
N ALA A 425 12.12 -25.60 24.10
CA ALA A 425 10.86 -24.93 24.40
C ALA A 425 11.06 -23.83 25.46
N SER A 426 10.81 -22.57 25.10
CA SER A 426 10.61 -21.50 26.07
C SER A 426 9.15 -21.48 26.53
N ALA A 427 8.98 -21.37 27.84
CA ALA A 427 7.74 -21.55 28.59
C ALA A 427 6.58 -20.63 28.17
N ALA A 428 5.39 -21.17 28.39
CA ALA A 428 4.07 -20.65 28.06
C ALA A 428 3.75 -19.27 28.64
N ALA A 429 3.20 -18.39 27.79
CA ALA A 429 2.35 -17.28 28.19
C ALA A 429 0.88 -17.70 28.03
N THR A 430 0.08 -17.42 29.05
CA THR A 430 -1.34 -17.79 29.19
C THR A 430 -2.22 -17.14 28.10
N PRO A 431 -3.13 -17.87 27.43
CA PRO A 431 -4.03 -17.30 26.44
C PRO A 431 -5.26 -16.65 27.09
N ALA A 432 -5.61 -15.45 26.63
CA ALA A 432 -6.93 -14.85 26.78
C ALA A 432 -7.82 -15.30 25.59
N PRO A 433 -9.16 -15.38 25.75
CA PRO A 433 -10.01 -16.19 24.88
C PRO A 433 -10.23 -15.59 23.48
N ASP A 434 -10.13 -16.50 22.51
CA ASP A 434 -10.28 -16.35 21.06
C ASP A 434 -11.65 -15.82 20.59
N LEU A 435 -11.59 -14.89 19.63
CA LEU A 435 -12.53 -14.78 18.51
C LEU A 435 -11.75 -14.34 17.26
N MET A 436 -10.83 -15.19 16.78
CA MET A 436 -10.30 -15.09 15.41
C MET A 436 -10.39 -16.47 14.77
N GLN A 437 -11.02 -16.52 13.60
CA GLN A 437 -11.11 -17.72 12.78
C GLN A 437 -9.70 -18.26 12.53
N GLU A 438 -9.48 -19.52 12.91
CA GLU A 438 -8.25 -20.26 12.72
C GLU A 438 -7.86 -20.23 11.24
N ALA A 439 -6.78 -19.52 10.91
CA ALA A 439 -6.08 -19.76 9.65
C ALA A 439 -5.50 -21.18 9.71
N PRO A 440 -5.68 -22.03 8.69
CA PRO A 440 -5.15 -23.39 8.72
C PRO A 440 -3.62 -23.35 8.86
N ALA A 441 -3.12 -24.19 9.77
CA ALA A 441 -1.70 -24.35 10.04
C ALA A 441 -0.92 -24.56 8.73
N HIS A 442 0.22 -23.85 8.59
CA HIS A 442 1.10 -23.96 7.42
C HIS A 442 1.58 -25.41 7.23
N GLY A 443 0.86 -26.16 6.38
CA GLY A 443 1.28 -27.45 5.87
C GLY A 443 2.40 -27.27 4.84
N GLY A 444 3.36 -28.20 4.82
CA GLY A 444 4.38 -28.22 3.78
C GLY A 444 3.78 -28.28 2.37
N ARG A 445 4.52 -27.81 1.37
CA ARG A 445 4.08 -27.74 -0.04
C ARG A 445 3.44 -29.04 -0.51
N HIS A 446 2.16 -28.99 -0.90
CA HIS A 446 1.44 -30.13 -1.44
C HIS A 446 1.83 -30.35 -2.92
N ARG A 447 2.60 -31.41 -3.18
CA ARG A 447 3.11 -31.72 -4.52
C ARG A 447 2.00 -32.24 -5.43
N LEU A 448 1.87 -31.66 -6.62
CA LEU A 448 0.90 -32.10 -7.62
C LEU A 448 1.26 -33.46 -8.25
N PRO A 449 0.27 -34.21 -8.75
CA PRO A 449 0.48 -35.42 -9.54
C PRO A 449 1.28 -35.15 -10.84
N GLU A 450 2.11 -36.11 -11.24
CA GLU A 450 2.88 -36.08 -12.50
C GLU A 450 1.97 -35.94 -13.73
N ARG A 451 0.75 -36.52 -13.67
CA ARG A 451 -0.29 -36.38 -14.70
C ARG A 451 -1.56 -35.84 -14.05
N ARG A 452 -1.94 -34.63 -14.42
CA ARG A 452 -3.04 -33.87 -13.79
C ARG A 452 -4.22 -33.62 -14.72
N LYS A 453 -5.39 -33.45 -14.13
CA LYS A 453 -6.59 -32.99 -14.83
C LYS A 453 -6.59 -31.47 -14.90
N GLY A 454 -7.40 -30.92 -15.80
CA GLY A 454 -7.53 -29.48 -15.96
C GLY A 454 -8.38 -29.15 -17.18
N TYR A 455 -8.48 -27.87 -17.49
CA TYR A 455 -9.07 -27.42 -18.74
C TYR A 455 -8.26 -26.29 -19.36
N ILE A 456 -8.53 -26.04 -20.63
CA ILE A 456 -7.95 -24.93 -21.37
C ILE A 456 -9.10 -24.06 -21.85
N GLN A 457 -9.16 -22.83 -21.37
CA GLN A 457 -10.14 -21.84 -21.80
C GLN A 457 -9.47 -20.79 -22.67
N LYS A 458 -9.93 -20.67 -23.91
CA LYS A 458 -9.55 -19.58 -24.81
C LYS A 458 -10.58 -18.47 -24.71
N ALA A 459 -10.14 -17.25 -24.46
CA ALA A 459 -11.00 -16.07 -24.50
C ALA A 459 -10.29 -14.90 -25.17
N THR A 460 -11.08 -13.90 -25.55
CA THR A 460 -10.57 -12.61 -26.06
C THR A 460 -11.09 -11.52 -25.14
N VAL A 461 -10.21 -10.82 -24.41
CA VAL A 461 -10.56 -9.74 -23.48
C VAL A 461 -10.08 -8.42 -24.07
N GLY A 462 -10.99 -7.49 -24.34
CA GLY A 462 -10.62 -6.18 -24.90
C GLY A 462 -9.88 -6.25 -26.25
N GLY A 463 -10.10 -7.32 -27.03
CA GLY A 463 -9.39 -7.58 -28.30
C GLY A 463 -8.14 -8.45 -28.20
N HIS A 464 -7.68 -8.79 -26.99
CA HIS A 464 -6.48 -9.58 -26.74
C HIS A 464 -6.81 -11.05 -26.44
N LYS A 465 -6.13 -11.99 -27.11
CA LYS A 465 -6.38 -13.43 -26.93
C LYS A 465 -5.61 -13.97 -25.74
N VAL A 466 -6.35 -14.57 -24.81
CA VAL A 466 -5.87 -15.17 -23.56
C VAL A 466 -6.21 -16.65 -23.55
N TYR A 467 -5.27 -17.48 -23.12
CA TYR A 467 -5.45 -18.90 -22.87
C TYR A 467 -5.17 -19.17 -21.40
N LEU A 468 -6.18 -19.64 -20.68
CA LEU A 468 -6.08 -20.07 -19.29
C LEU A 468 -5.98 -21.59 -19.26
N HIS A 469 -4.91 -22.11 -18.68
CA HIS A 469 -4.72 -23.53 -18.44
C HIS A 469 -4.80 -23.78 -16.93
N THR A 470 -5.54 -24.79 -16.51
CA THR A 470 -5.62 -25.18 -15.09
C THR A 470 -4.99 -26.55 -14.87
N GLY A 471 -4.44 -26.76 -13.67
CA GLY A 471 -4.01 -28.05 -13.16
C GLY A 471 -4.68 -28.36 -11.83
N GLU A 472 -5.31 -29.52 -11.74
CA GLU A 472 -6.08 -29.97 -10.58
C GLU A 472 -5.35 -31.08 -9.81
N TYR A 473 -5.61 -31.12 -8.50
CA TYR A 473 -5.29 -32.26 -7.63
C TYR A 473 -6.24 -33.44 -7.91
N ASP A 474 -5.94 -34.63 -7.34
CA ASP A 474 -6.74 -35.83 -7.55
C ASP A 474 -8.16 -35.73 -6.97
N ASP A 475 -8.36 -34.86 -5.97
CA ASP A 475 -9.64 -34.50 -5.36
C ASP A 475 -10.46 -33.47 -6.20
N GLY A 476 -9.85 -32.89 -7.23
CA GLY A 476 -10.44 -31.88 -8.10
C GLY A 476 -10.29 -30.44 -7.61
N GLU A 477 -9.51 -30.18 -6.57
CA GLU A 477 -9.12 -28.81 -6.18
C GLU A 477 -8.10 -28.23 -7.18
N LEU A 478 -8.09 -26.90 -7.32
CA LEU A 478 -7.18 -26.20 -8.22
C LEU A 478 -5.78 -26.08 -7.58
N GLY A 479 -4.76 -26.62 -8.24
CA GLY A 479 -3.37 -26.58 -7.75
C GLY A 479 -2.44 -25.67 -8.54
N GLU A 480 -2.74 -25.37 -9.81
CA GLU A 480 -1.93 -24.45 -10.60
C GLU A 480 -2.71 -23.84 -11.78
N ILE A 481 -2.22 -22.70 -12.25
CA ILE A 481 -2.72 -21.99 -13.43
C ILE A 481 -1.57 -21.57 -14.34
N PHE A 482 -1.81 -21.57 -15.66
CA PHE A 482 -0.94 -20.94 -16.65
C PHE A 482 -1.72 -19.98 -17.52
N ILE A 483 -1.05 -18.90 -17.93
CA ILE A 483 -1.65 -17.83 -18.71
C ILE A 483 -0.78 -17.60 -19.95
N ASP A 484 -1.32 -17.95 -21.12
CA ASP A 484 -0.68 -17.69 -22.40
C ASP A 484 -1.38 -16.54 -23.12
N LEU A 485 -0.57 -15.58 -23.58
CA LEU A 485 -1.02 -14.36 -24.26
C LEU A 485 -0.45 -14.31 -25.68
N HIS A 486 -1.26 -13.87 -26.65
CA HIS A 486 -0.88 -13.85 -28.06
C HIS A 486 -0.74 -12.42 -28.60
N LYS A 487 0.43 -12.12 -29.20
CA LYS A 487 0.81 -10.79 -29.75
C LYS A 487 1.05 -9.68 -28.72
N GLU A 488 1.35 -10.03 -27.48
CA GLU A 488 1.77 -9.06 -26.45
C GLU A 488 3.29 -8.91 -26.37
N GLY A 489 3.75 -7.76 -25.86
CA GLY A 489 5.17 -7.50 -25.63
C GLY A 489 5.83 -8.51 -24.67
N ALA A 490 7.12 -8.78 -24.87
CA ALA A 490 7.86 -9.77 -24.09
C ALA A 490 7.78 -9.53 -22.57
N SER A 491 7.84 -8.27 -22.14
CA SER A 491 7.74 -7.88 -20.73
C SER A 491 6.39 -8.23 -20.10
N PHE A 492 5.28 -7.99 -20.81
CA PHE A 492 3.94 -8.30 -20.31
C PHE A 492 3.70 -9.81 -20.24
N ARG A 493 4.18 -10.56 -21.24
CA ARG A 493 4.15 -12.03 -21.24
C ARG A 493 4.95 -12.62 -20.07
N SER A 494 6.16 -12.13 -19.83
CA SER A 494 6.99 -12.57 -18.70
C SER A 494 6.35 -12.25 -17.34
N LEU A 495 5.73 -11.08 -17.21
CA LEU A 495 5.03 -10.69 -15.98
C LEU A 495 3.84 -11.61 -15.70
N MET A 496 3.02 -11.90 -16.71
CA MET A 496 1.86 -12.80 -16.56
C MET A 496 2.26 -14.24 -16.28
N ASN A 497 3.36 -14.71 -16.88
CA ASN A 497 3.92 -16.02 -16.54
C ASN A 497 4.42 -16.08 -15.09
N ASN A 498 5.16 -15.08 -14.62
CA ASN A 498 5.63 -15.00 -13.24
C ASN A 498 4.47 -14.90 -12.24
N PHE A 499 3.42 -14.16 -12.60
CA PHE A 499 2.19 -14.06 -11.83
C PHE A 499 1.51 -15.43 -11.69
N ALA A 500 1.31 -16.15 -12.80
CA ALA A 500 0.70 -17.47 -12.80
C ALA A 500 1.50 -18.47 -11.94
N ILE A 501 2.84 -18.41 -11.99
CA ILE A 501 3.72 -19.21 -11.13
C ILE A 501 3.51 -18.86 -9.65
N SER A 502 3.43 -17.58 -9.30
CA SER A 502 3.23 -17.14 -7.91
C SER A 502 1.92 -17.66 -7.33
N ILE A 503 0.82 -17.56 -8.08
CA ILE A 503 -0.49 -18.07 -7.66
C ILE A 503 -0.46 -19.59 -7.50
N SER A 504 0.17 -20.30 -8.45
CA SER A 504 0.31 -21.75 -8.38
C SER A 504 1.11 -22.21 -7.17
N ILE A 505 2.20 -21.52 -6.82
CA ILE A 505 2.94 -21.79 -5.59
C ILE A 505 2.03 -21.54 -4.38
N GLY A 506 1.33 -20.42 -4.36
CA GLY A 506 0.43 -20.08 -3.27
C GLY A 506 -0.66 -21.13 -3.02
N LEU A 507 -1.32 -21.62 -4.07
CA LEU A 507 -2.29 -22.72 -3.98
C LEU A 507 -1.64 -24.00 -3.42
N GLN A 508 -0.41 -24.31 -3.84
CA GLN A 508 0.35 -25.47 -3.35
C GLN A 508 0.77 -25.38 -1.88
N TYR A 509 0.87 -24.18 -1.33
CA TYR A 509 1.13 -23.94 0.10
C TYR A 509 -0.16 -23.80 0.93
N GLY A 510 -1.32 -24.11 0.32
CA GLY A 510 -2.60 -24.17 1.03
C GLY A 510 -3.32 -22.82 1.15
N VAL A 511 -2.95 -21.82 0.35
CA VAL A 511 -3.75 -20.58 0.27
C VAL A 511 -5.05 -20.90 -0.47
N PRO A 512 -6.23 -20.68 0.15
CA PRO A 512 -7.52 -20.98 -0.49
C PRO A 512 -7.74 -20.09 -1.72
N LEU A 513 -8.41 -20.66 -2.75
CA LEU A 513 -8.68 -19.97 -4.00
C LEU A 513 -9.56 -18.73 -3.78
N GLU A 514 -10.46 -18.77 -2.81
CA GLU A 514 -11.36 -17.69 -2.41
C GLU A 514 -10.59 -16.39 -2.13
N GLU A 515 -9.48 -16.47 -1.38
CA GLU A 515 -8.65 -15.31 -1.02
C GLU A 515 -8.03 -14.66 -2.26
N TYR A 516 -7.58 -15.47 -3.22
CA TYR A 516 -7.07 -14.95 -4.49
C TYR A 516 -8.16 -14.31 -5.33
N VAL A 517 -9.34 -14.93 -5.38
CA VAL A 517 -10.46 -14.37 -6.12
C VAL A 517 -10.85 -13.02 -5.53
N ASP A 518 -11.01 -12.91 -4.21
CA ASP A 518 -11.40 -11.67 -3.56
C ASP A 518 -10.33 -10.58 -3.68
N ALA A 519 -9.04 -10.95 -3.71
CA ALA A 519 -7.94 -10.01 -3.92
C ALA A 519 -7.87 -9.45 -5.35
N PHE A 520 -8.21 -10.23 -6.37
CA PHE A 520 -7.97 -9.88 -7.78
C PHE A 520 -9.22 -9.54 -8.58
N LEU A 521 -10.42 -9.78 -8.07
CA LEU A 521 -11.65 -9.28 -8.65
C LEU A 521 -11.66 -7.74 -8.68
N PHE A 522 -12.22 -7.16 -9.75
CA PHE A 522 -12.33 -5.71 -9.97
C PHE A 522 -10.99 -4.97 -10.11
N THR A 523 -9.88 -5.69 -10.30
CA THR A 523 -8.60 -5.08 -10.68
C THR A 523 -8.73 -4.45 -12.07
N ARG A 524 -8.33 -3.18 -12.19
CA ARG A 524 -8.51 -2.38 -13.43
C ARG A 524 -7.18 -2.05 -14.07
N PHE A 525 -6.92 -2.62 -15.24
CA PHE A 525 -5.81 -2.24 -16.12
C PHE A 525 -6.08 -2.76 -17.54
N GLU A 526 -5.48 -2.13 -18.54
CA GLU A 526 -5.59 -2.57 -19.94
C GLU A 526 -4.74 -3.83 -20.16
N PRO A 527 -5.23 -4.86 -20.87
CA PRO A 527 -6.49 -4.89 -21.64
C PRO A 527 -7.77 -5.09 -20.81
N ALA A 528 -8.77 -4.24 -21.07
CA ALA A 528 -10.10 -4.29 -20.47
C ALA A 528 -11.18 -4.19 -21.56
N GLY A 529 -12.35 -4.80 -21.35
CA GLY A 529 -13.47 -4.66 -22.28
C GLY A 529 -14.32 -5.91 -22.46
N GLU A 530 -14.92 -6.03 -23.65
CA GLU A 530 -15.75 -7.18 -24.03
C GLU A 530 -14.92 -8.47 -24.03
N VAL A 531 -15.50 -9.53 -23.48
CA VAL A 531 -14.96 -10.88 -23.40
C VAL A 531 -15.70 -11.76 -24.41
N ARG A 532 -14.97 -12.36 -25.33
CA ARG A 532 -15.51 -13.31 -26.33
C ARG A 532 -14.88 -14.68 -26.18
N GLY A 533 -15.69 -15.73 -26.32
CA GLY A 533 -15.25 -17.13 -26.20
C GLY A 533 -15.42 -17.72 -24.80
N ASN A 534 -15.99 -16.97 -23.85
CA ASN A 534 -16.50 -17.51 -22.59
C ASN A 534 -18.04 -17.40 -22.58
N ASP A 535 -18.72 -18.46 -22.17
CA ASP A 535 -20.18 -18.54 -22.19
C ASP A 535 -20.83 -17.78 -21.02
N THR A 536 -20.11 -17.56 -19.91
CA THR A 536 -20.65 -16.95 -18.69
C THR A 536 -20.21 -15.52 -18.42
N ILE A 537 -19.03 -15.11 -18.90
CA ILE A 537 -18.43 -13.80 -18.63
C ILE A 537 -18.31 -13.03 -19.95
N ARG A 538 -19.03 -11.91 -20.10
CA ARG A 538 -19.09 -11.09 -21.33
C ARG A 538 -18.31 -9.79 -21.24
N HIS A 539 -18.03 -9.29 -20.05
CA HIS A 539 -17.22 -8.08 -19.82
C HIS A 539 -16.31 -8.25 -18.61
N ALA A 540 -15.07 -7.78 -18.73
CA ALA A 540 -14.10 -7.76 -17.64
C ALA A 540 -13.32 -6.43 -17.62
N THR A 541 -12.93 -6.02 -16.41
CA THR A 541 -12.20 -4.77 -16.17
C THR A 541 -10.68 -4.91 -16.27
N SER A 542 -10.19 -6.15 -16.40
CA SER A 542 -8.82 -6.52 -16.80
C SER A 542 -8.76 -8.01 -17.19
N ILE A 543 -7.60 -8.47 -17.68
CA ILE A 543 -7.34 -9.91 -17.91
C ILE A 543 -7.35 -10.69 -16.59
N LEU A 544 -6.83 -10.11 -15.50
CA LEU A 544 -6.82 -10.78 -14.19
C LEU A 544 -8.22 -10.88 -13.59
N ASP A 545 -9.00 -9.80 -13.67
CA ASP A 545 -10.43 -9.80 -13.30
C ASP A 545 -11.19 -10.88 -14.07
N TYR A 546 -10.93 -11.05 -15.37
CA TYR A 546 -11.50 -12.15 -16.16
C TYR A 546 -11.10 -13.54 -15.64
N ILE A 547 -9.80 -13.77 -15.41
CA ILE A 547 -9.29 -15.09 -14.99
C ILE A 547 -9.86 -15.50 -13.63
N PHE A 548 -9.80 -14.62 -12.63
CA PHE A 548 -10.29 -14.97 -11.29
C PHE A 548 -11.81 -15.06 -11.24
N ARG A 549 -12.52 -14.30 -12.08
CA ARG A 549 -13.97 -14.48 -12.26
C ARG A 549 -14.28 -15.85 -12.88
N GLU A 550 -13.51 -16.31 -13.86
CA GLU A 550 -13.69 -17.64 -14.45
C GLU A 550 -13.36 -18.77 -13.46
N LEU A 551 -12.28 -18.63 -12.69
CA LEU A 551 -11.93 -19.60 -11.65
C LEU A 551 -12.99 -19.66 -10.54
N ALA A 552 -13.55 -18.52 -10.15
CA ALA A 552 -14.62 -18.45 -9.16
C ALA A 552 -15.91 -19.14 -9.64
N VAL A 553 -16.28 -18.94 -10.91
CA VAL A 553 -17.44 -19.61 -11.50
C VAL A 553 -17.19 -21.12 -11.62
N SER A 554 -16.00 -21.52 -12.06
CA SER A 554 -15.70 -22.91 -12.39
C SER A 554 -15.35 -23.80 -11.18
N TYR A 555 -14.73 -23.26 -10.12
CA TYR A 555 -14.33 -24.03 -8.94
C TYR A 555 -15.12 -23.69 -7.67
N LEU A 556 -15.54 -22.43 -7.48
CA LEU A 556 -16.21 -21.98 -6.26
C LEU A 556 -17.75 -21.93 -6.38
N GLY A 557 -18.28 -22.15 -7.59
CA GLY A 557 -19.73 -22.09 -7.83
C GLY A 557 -20.34 -20.69 -7.62
N ARG A 558 -19.52 -19.62 -7.67
CA ARG A 558 -19.96 -18.21 -7.52
C ARG A 558 -20.70 -17.72 -8.76
N ALA A 559 -21.94 -18.18 -8.93
CA ALA A 559 -22.82 -17.82 -10.04
C ALA A 559 -23.22 -16.31 -10.04
N ASP A 560 -23.08 -15.62 -8.92
CA ASP A 560 -23.27 -14.16 -8.79
C ASP A 560 -22.29 -13.35 -9.66
N LEU A 561 -21.14 -13.93 -9.98
CA LEU A 561 -20.14 -13.32 -10.84
C LEU A 561 -20.36 -13.64 -12.33
N ALA A 562 -21.24 -14.60 -12.64
CA ALA A 562 -21.63 -14.90 -14.01
C ALA A 562 -22.63 -13.84 -14.50
N GLN A 563 -22.36 -13.25 -15.68
CA GLN A 563 -23.26 -12.25 -16.29
C GLN A 563 -24.41 -12.92 -17.06
N MET A 564 -24.38 -14.25 -17.18
CA MET A 564 -25.44 -15.11 -17.69
C MET A 564 -25.58 -16.33 -16.81
N ASP A 565 -26.81 -16.85 -16.66
CA ASP A 565 -27.05 -18.12 -15.98
C ASP A 565 -26.39 -19.27 -16.79
N PRO A 566 -25.51 -20.08 -16.18
CA PRO A 566 -24.89 -21.23 -16.83
C PRO A 566 -25.89 -22.23 -17.45
N PHE A 567 -27.15 -22.21 -16.99
CA PHE A 567 -28.20 -23.13 -17.44
C PHE A 567 -29.09 -22.57 -18.56
N ASP A 568 -29.12 -21.26 -18.81
CA ASP A 568 -29.94 -20.65 -19.89
C ASP A 568 -29.25 -20.68 -21.26
N ALA A 569 -27.96 -21.02 -21.32
CA ALA A 569 -27.23 -21.17 -22.59
C ALA A 569 -27.51 -22.52 -23.30
N ARG A 570 -28.22 -23.45 -22.66
CA ARG A 570 -28.68 -24.71 -23.24
C ARG A 570 -30.21 -24.70 -23.31
N GLY A 571 -30.74 -24.63 -24.53
CA GLY A 571 -32.18 -24.56 -24.79
C GLY A 571 -32.90 -25.90 -24.60
N ASP A 572 -32.78 -26.54 -23.44
CA ASP A 572 -33.42 -27.80 -23.12
C ASP A 572 -33.78 -27.89 -21.63
N GLY A 573 -34.98 -27.38 -21.30
CA GLY A 573 -35.51 -27.40 -19.93
C GLY A 573 -35.90 -28.80 -19.46
N LEU A 574 -35.03 -29.46 -18.69
CA LEU A 574 -35.38 -30.56 -17.78
C LEU A 574 -34.44 -30.58 -16.55
N SER A 575 -35.01 -30.68 -15.35
CA SER A 575 -34.27 -30.69 -14.08
C SER A 575 -34.12 -32.08 -13.46
N LYS A 576 -33.03 -32.23 -12.70
CA LYS A 576 -32.78 -33.05 -11.49
C LYS A 576 -32.17 -34.46 -11.60
N ARG A 577 -30.95 -34.52 -11.01
CA ARG A 577 -30.29 -35.56 -10.19
C ARG A 577 -30.20 -36.97 -10.79
N SER A 578 -28.97 -37.38 -11.13
CA SER A 578 -28.54 -38.78 -11.08
C SER A 578 -27.41 -38.95 -10.05
N GLN A 579 -27.45 -40.06 -9.30
CA GLN A 579 -26.44 -40.44 -8.30
C GLN A 579 -25.14 -40.98 -8.93
N ASP A 580 -25.03 -40.95 -10.26
CA ASP A 580 -23.84 -41.43 -11.00
C ASP A 580 -22.74 -40.36 -11.14
N ALA A 581 -23.02 -39.10 -10.76
CA ALA A 581 -22.12 -37.96 -10.89
C ALA A 581 -20.78 -38.12 -10.13
N GLU A 582 -20.78 -38.80 -8.98
CA GLU A 582 -19.59 -38.94 -8.13
C GLU A 582 -18.52 -39.86 -8.76
N SER A 583 -18.96 -40.82 -9.59
CA SER A 583 -18.05 -41.70 -10.33
C SER A 583 -17.44 -41.00 -11.56
N ALA A 584 -18.20 -40.12 -12.23
CA ALA A 584 -17.74 -39.34 -13.39
C ALA A 584 -16.76 -38.22 -13.01
N ALA A 585 -16.93 -37.61 -11.83
CA ALA A 585 -16.01 -36.61 -11.28
C ALA A 585 -14.57 -37.13 -11.07
N ARG A 586 -14.37 -38.45 -10.95
CA ARG A 586 -13.02 -39.04 -10.88
C ARG A 586 -12.32 -39.13 -12.24
N LEU A 587 -13.03 -38.93 -13.35
CA LEU A 587 -12.47 -39.08 -14.70
C LEU A 587 -12.39 -37.76 -15.49
N ILE A 588 -13.06 -36.71 -15.01
CA ILE A 588 -13.17 -35.40 -15.69
C ILE A 588 -12.78 -34.29 -14.71
N SER A 589 -12.20 -33.19 -15.22
CA SER A 589 -11.86 -32.03 -14.40
C SER A 589 -13.10 -31.34 -13.83
N ARG A 590 -13.04 -30.95 -12.56
CA ARG A 590 -14.13 -30.21 -11.90
C ARG A 590 -14.32 -28.83 -12.53
N GLY A 591 -13.24 -28.15 -12.88
CA GLY A 591 -13.30 -26.86 -13.55
C GLY A 591 -13.91 -26.92 -14.95
N PHE A 592 -13.65 -28.00 -15.72
CA PHE A 592 -14.25 -28.17 -17.05
C PHE A 592 -15.75 -28.41 -17.00
N SER A 593 -16.18 -29.19 -16.02
CA SER A 593 -17.58 -29.54 -15.81
C SER A 593 -18.37 -28.46 -15.05
N ARG A 594 -17.70 -27.45 -14.48
CA ARG A 594 -18.28 -26.38 -13.65
C ARG A 594 -19.22 -26.94 -12.57
N GLY A 595 -18.85 -28.09 -11.99
CA GLY A 595 -19.64 -28.80 -10.99
C GLY A 595 -20.87 -29.57 -11.50
N ALA A 596 -21.12 -29.62 -12.82
CA ALA A 596 -22.23 -30.37 -13.43
C ALA A 596 -21.74 -31.58 -14.24
N SER A 597 -22.23 -32.79 -13.93
CA SER A 597 -21.97 -33.98 -14.74
C SER A 597 -22.64 -33.84 -16.12
N PRO A 598 -21.91 -33.97 -17.25
CA PRO A 598 -22.53 -33.96 -18.57
C PRO A 598 -23.43 -35.20 -18.76
N ASP A 599 -24.66 -35.01 -19.22
CA ASP A 599 -25.66 -36.08 -19.43
C ASP A 599 -25.29 -37.09 -20.55
N ASN A 600 -24.18 -36.89 -21.25
CA ASN A 600 -23.72 -37.71 -22.37
C ASN A 600 -22.56 -38.68 -22.02
N LEU A 601 -22.24 -38.87 -20.74
CA LEU A 601 -21.25 -39.86 -20.29
C LEU A 601 -21.87 -41.21 -19.94
N VAL A 602 -21.71 -42.18 -20.84
CA VAL A 602 -22.05 -43.58 -20.59
C VAL A 602 -20.80 -44.32 -20.08
N MET A 603 -20.74 -44.62 -18.78
CA MET A 603 -19.73 -45.52 -18.25
C MET A 603 -20.06 -46.98 -18.58
N LEU A 604 -19.38 -47.55 -19.58
CA LEU A 604 -19.44 -48.99 -19.85
C LEU A 604 -18.58 -49.74 -18.81
N ARG A 605 -19.19 -50.31 -17.78
CA ARG A 605 -18.49 -51.19 -16.82
C ARG A 605 -18.12 -52.53 -17.49
N PRO A 606 -16.86 -52.98 -17.40
CA PRO A 606 -16.51 -54.37 -17.73
C PRO A 606 -17.19 -55.33 -16.74
N ARG A 607 -17.70 -56.45 -17.26
CA ARG A 607 -18.36 -57.51 -16.49
C ARG A 607 -17.33 -58.20 -15.58
N ALA A 608 -17.35 -57.90 -14.28
CA ALA A 608 -16.44 -58.49 -13.30
C ALA A 608 -16.70 -60.00 -13.14
N VAL A 609 -15.61 -60.77 -13.22
CA VAL A 609 -15.54 -62.19 -12.88
C VAL A 609 -15.69 -62.34 -11.36
N VAL A 610 -16.50 -63.33 -11.00
CA VAL A 610 -16.90 -63.74 -9.66
C VAL A 610 -15.69 -64.27 -8.88
N GLU A 611 -15.47 -63.76 -7.67
CA GLU A 611 -14.80 -64.53 -6.62
C GLU A 611 -15.50 -64.32 -5.27
N SER A 612 -15.57 -65.43 -4.55
CA SER A 612 -16.65 -65.86 -3.66
C SER A 612 -16.26 -65.78 -2.18
N GLY A 613 -17.19 -65.41 -1.31
CA GLY A 613 -17.01 -65.53 0.15
C GLY A 613 -18.25 -65.21 1.00
N ARG A 614 -19.21 -66.14 1.04
CA ARG A 614 -20.17 -66.47 2.13
C ARG A 614 -20.85 -65.32 2.91
N GLU A 615 -22.11 -64.98 2.58
CA GLU A 615 -23.36 -65.51 3.17
C GLU A 615 -23.60 -65.20 4.66
N GLN A 616 -24.49 -64.24 4.93
CA GLN A 616 -25.74 -64.53 5.64
C GLN A 616 -26.91 -63.99 4.80
N ARG A 617 -27.88 -64.87 4.58
CA ARG A 617 -28.93 -64.79 3.57
C ARG A 617 -30.26 -64.72 4.29
N GLU A 618 -31.04 -63.66 4.06
CA GLU A 618 -32.50 -63.75 4.13
C GLU A 618 -33.05 -63.74 2.69
N GLN A 619 -33.99 -64.65 2.46
CA GLN A 619 -34.37 -65.19 1.15
C GLN A 619 -35.32 -64.30 0.33
N PRO A 620 -35.35 -64.48 -1.01
CA PRO A 620 -35.99 -63.58 -1.96
C PRO A 620 -37.44 -63.99 -2.31
N ALA A 621 -38.24 -63.04 -2.79
CA ALA A 621 -39.35 -63.30 -3.71
C ALA A 621 -38.94 -62.83 -5.13
N SER A 622 -39.24 -63.68 -6.10
CA SER A 622 -38.73 -63.70 -7.48
C SER A 622 -39.27 -62.60 -8.40
N PRO A 623 -38.54 -62.27 -9.49
CA PRO A 623 -38.87 -61.17 -10.42
C PRO A 623 -39.76 -61.63 -11.58
N THR A 624 -40.73 -60.79 -11.96
CA THR A 624 -41.49 -60.92 -13.21
C THR A 624 -40.88 -59.97 -14.26
N ARG A 625 -40.21 -60.50 -15.28
CA ARG A 625 -39.79 -59.75 -16.49
C ARG A 625 -40.99 -59.56 -17.42
N PRO A 626 -41.30 -58.34 -17.89
CA PRO A 626 -41.97 -58.14 -19.17
C PRO A 626 -40.96 -58.03 -20.33
N ALA A 627 -41.47 -58.31 -21.52
CA ALA A 627 -40.76 -58.79 -22.69
C ALA A 627 -39.98 -57.73 -23.50
N THR A 628 -38.92 -58.20 -24.16
CA THR A 628 -38.29 -57.56 -25.33
C THR A 628 -39.29 -57.52 -26.49
N THR A 629 -39.67 -56.34 -26.98
CA THR A 629 -40.30 -56.20 -28.30
C THR A 629 -39.19 -56.19 -29.34
N GLY A 630 -39.09 -57.30 -30.11
CA GLY A 630 -38.02 -57.53 -31.08
C GLY A 630 -38.31 -56.95 -32.46
N TYR A 631 -37.38 -56.18 -33.00
CA TYR A 631 -37.28 -55.89 -34.43
C TYR A 631 -36.55 -57.03 -35.14
N ARG A 632 -36.86 -57.26 -36.43
CA ARG A 632 -36.13 -58.18 -37.30
C ARG A 632 -34.76 -57.59 -37.67
N ALA A 633 -33.81 -58.48 -37.94
CA ALA A 633 -32.47 -58.11 -38.39
C ALA A 633 -32.41 -57.79 -39.91
N ASP A 634 -33.46 -58.08 -40.68
CA ASP A 634 -33.50 -57.77 -42.10
C ASP A 634 -33.97 -56.33 -42.36
N PRO A 635 -33.35 -55.61 -43.32
CA PRO A 635 -33.79 -54.28 -43.68
C PRO A 635 -35.14 -54.34 -44.42
N CYS A 636 -35.98 -53.32 -44.22
CA CYS A 636 -37.23 -53.20 -44.96
C CYS A 636 -36.97 -53.16 -46.48
N GLY A 637 -37.63 -54.04 -47.26
CA GLY A 637 -37.49 -54.07 -48.71
C GLY A 637 -37.94 -52.80 -49.45
N ALA A 638 -38.70 -51.91 -48.80
CA ALA A 638 -39.16 -50.65 -49.39
C ALA A 638 -38.24 -49.45 -49.12
N CYS A 639 -37.56 -49.39 -47.97
CA CYS A 639 -36.76 -48.22 -47.58
C CYS A 639 -35.36 -48.53 -47.01
N GLY A 640 -35.02 -49.81 -46.82
CA GLY A 640 -33.71 -50.24 -46.31
C GLY A 640 -33.51 -50.11 -44.79
N HIS A 641 -34.51 -49.67 -44.02
CA HIS A 641 -34.37 -49.46 -42.57
C HIS A 641 -34.61 -50.75 -41.77
N PHE A 642 -33.79 -50.98 -40.72
CA PHE A 642 -33.76 -52.20 -39.91
C PHE A 642 -34.76 -52.22 -38.73
N THR A 643 -35.75 -51.33 -38.75
CA THR A 643 -36.77 -51.21 -37.69
C THR A 643 -38.07 -51.84 -38.15
N VAL A 644 -37.98 -53.07 -38.67
CA VAL A 644 -39.15 -53.87 -39.05
C VAL A 644 -39.56 -54.70 -37.85
N GLU A 645 -40.76 -54.50 -37.34
CA GLU A 645 -41.28 -55.31 -36.24
C GLU A 645 -41.51 -56.77 -36.70
N GLN A 646 -41.53 -57.74 -35.79
CA GLN A 646 -41.84 -59.13 -36.15
C GLN A 646 -43.20 -59.31 -36.85
N THR A 647 -44.10 -58.35 -36.72
CA THR A 647 -45.41 -58.27 -37.40
C THR A 647 -45.33 -57.91 -38.89
N GLY A 648 -44.14 -57.57 -39.41
CA GLY A 648 -43.91 -57.23 -40.83
C GLY A 648 -44.12 -55.76 -41.18
N ALA A 649 -44.37 -54.90 -40.18
CA ALA A 649 -44.51 -53.45 -40.36
C ALA A 649 -43.19 -52.72 -40.05
N CYS A 650 -42.77 -51.82 -40.95
CA CYS A 650 -41.60 -50.96 -40.73
C CYS A 650 -41.98 -49.70 -39.93
N ALA A 651 -41.37 -49.49 -38.77
CA ALA A 651 -41.59 -48.30 -37.95
C ALA A 651 -41.09 -47.00 -38.60
N ALA A 652 -40.18 -47.08 -39.57
CA ALA A 652 -39.59 -45.90 -40.22
C ALA A 652 -40.42 -45.37 -41.40
N CYS A 653 -41.04 -46.24 -42.19
CA CYS A 653 -41.78 -45.83 -43.41
C CYS A 653 -43.23 -46.33 -43.46
N GLY A 654 -43.68 -47.15 -42.50
CA GLY A 654 -45.05 -47.67 -42.42
C GLY A 654 -45.38 -48.78 -43.42
N ALA A 655 -44.43 -49.23 -44.25
CA ALA A 655 -44.64 -50.32 -45.20
C ALA A 655 -44.90 -51.65 -44.48
N LYS A 656 -45.95 -52.38 -44.91
CA LYS A 656 -46.31 -53.71 -44.41
C LYS A 656 -45.96 -54.74 -45.48
N GLY A 657 -44.86 -55.48 -45.27
CA GLY A 657 -44.40 -56.52 -46.19
C GLY A 657 -44.87 -57.91 -45.74
N GLU A 658 -45.42 -58.69 -46.66
CA GLU A 658 -45.93 -60.05 -46.40
C GLU A 658 -44.83 -60.99 -45.91
N ALA A 659 -45.13 -61.72 -44.84
CA ALA A 659 -44.24 -62.70 -44.24
C ALA A 659 -44.16 -63.97 -45.10
N SER A 660 -42.99 -64.24 -45.69
CA SER A 660 -42.61 -65.56 -46.16
C SER A 660 -41.26 -65.94 -45.54
N GLY A 661 -41.21 -67.13 -44.94
CA GLY A 661 -40.07 -67.64 -44.18
C GLY A 661 -38.98 -68.25 -45.05
N GLY A 662 -37.77 -68.22 -44.50
CA GLY A 662 -36.53 -68.78 -45.03
C GLY A 662 -35.35 -68.19 -44.29
#